data_AF-A0A0D2PTC3-F1
#
_entry.id   AF-A0A0D2PTC3-F1
#
_cell.length_a   1.000
_cell.length_b   1.000
_cell.length_c   1.000
_cell.angle_alpha   90.00
_cell.angle_beta   90.00
_cell.angle_gamma   90.00
#
_symmetry.space_group_name_H-M   'P 1'
#
loop_
_entity.id
_entity.type
_entity.pdbx_description
1 polymer ?
#
loop_
_entity_poly.entity_id
_entity_poly.type
_entity_poly.pdbx_seq_one_letter_code
_entity_poly.pdbx_strand_id
1 'polypeptide(L)'
;RRPVTLGPLEAMEKGSPKNQQTRLCFLASLSAFFWILLLYFHFVVLGSSPTVEESITLQPVKLESPLVNVESVPSPVTDARVEKEKPAPVKPVQDTAGEKVVPYPFMRALRTVENKSDPCGGRYIYVHKLPPRFNEDMLKECRSLSLWTNMCKFTSNKGLGPPLENVEGVFENTGWYATNQFAVDRPEWGIMGGKDHFLVAGRITWDFRRLSDEESDWGNKLLFLPAARNMSMLVVESSPWNANDFGIPYPTYFHPAKDEEVFIWQDRMRKLERKWLFSFAGAPRPGNPKSIRGQIINQCRNSKVCKLLECDFGESKCHSPSSIMQMFQSSLFCLQPQGDSYTRRSAFDSMLAGCIPVFFHPGSAYTQYTWHLPKNFTTYSVFIPEDDIRKRNVSIEERLSQISPEQVKIMRETVINLIPRLIYADPRSKLETLRDAFDVAVQAVIDKVTRLRRNIIQGRTEYDNFVEENSWKYDLLDEGQREPCLNSLLPLQTTPPPTSSSPSNYLCLYFSMEPKLHLFFSALCFYLVSAYGNTLRTYIVQLHPHGVTSSSFPTKFLWHLSFLDQTLSSEEDSSSRLLYSYGSAMEGFAALLTETEIELLRGLPDVVAVRPDQLLQLQTTYSYKFLGLSSTTDGAWVKSGFGRGTIIGVLDTGVWPESPSFADQGMPPVPKRWRGMCQEGQNFKATSCNRKLIGARFFIKGHHVSSVPPSENMVDEYISPRDSSGHGTHTSSTAGGVSVPMASVLVCWFNGCYSSDILAAIDVAIVDGVDVLSLSLGGFPLPLFDDSIAIGSFRAVEHGISVICAAGNNGPIQSSVANIAPWIATIGASTLDRKFPAIVRMGNGEYVYGESLFPGKSLPIAEKELELVYVTGGNSGSEFCFRGSLPKEKVKGKMVVCDRGVNGRAEKGVAVKEAGGAAMILANTEINLEEDSVDAHVLPATEIGYAEAVRLKTYMDTTSHPRARIVFGGTVIGTSRAPEVAQFSARGPNLYDSTILKPDVIAPGVNIIAAWPQNLGPTGLPEDTRRVNFTVMSGTSMACPHVSGIAALIHSAHPGWTPAAIKSAIMTSADASDHRGKPIMDGSKPAAVFAIGAGHVNPNRAIDPGLIYDIKPDEYVIHLCTLGYTRSEIFTITHRNVSCSEKLKMNRGFSLNYPSISVAFKHGVKSKMITRRLTNVGNPNSVYSVQVKPPEGVKVRVKPRRLIFKHINQSLSYRIWVISRKKTQTKKISYAEGQLTWMNAHNSFHRVRSPISVTWK
;
A
#
# COMPACT_ATOMS: atom_id res chain seq x y z
N ARG A 1 -27.77 40.01 19.64
CA ARG A 1 -28.86 41.02 19.80
C ARG A 1 -29.82 40.83 18.62
N ARG A 2 -31.13 40.90 18.85
CA ARG A 2 -32.29 40.73 17.90
C ARG A 2 -33.02 42.11 17.75
N PRO A 3 -34.23 42.30 17.16
CA PRO A 3 -35.22 41.38 16.52
C PRO A 3 -34.84 41.00 15.06
N VAL A 4 -35.63 40.88 13.97
CA VAL A 4 -37.02 41.24 13.51
C VAL A 4 -37.41 40.21 12.41
N THR A 5 -38.57 39.51 12.23
CA THR A 5 -40.00 39.50 12.66
C THR A 5 -40.96 40.40 11.85
N LEU A 6 -42.13 40.00 11.32
CA LEU A 6 -42.97 38.77 11.39
C LEU A 6 -43.19 38.20 9.94
N GLY A 7 -43.84 37.06 9.62
CA GLY A 7 -44.75 36.12 10.32
C GLY A 7 -46.25 36.41 10.07
N PRO A 8 -47.22 35.46 10.21
CA PRO A 8 -47.12 34.00 10.51
C PRO A 8 -48.21 33.08 9.81
N LEU A 9 -48.42 31.86 10.36
CA LEU A 9 -49.65 31.02 10.39
C LEU A 9 -49.96 29.93 9.31
N GLU A 10 -50.99 29.10 9.62
CA GLU A 10 -51.10 27.65 9.29
C GLU A 10 -52.50 27.18 8.78
N ALA A 11 -52.53 25.95 8.22
CA ALA A 11 -53.58 24.91 8.33
C ALA A 11 -54.89 24.90 7.48
N MET A 12 -55.47 23.68 7.44
CA MET A 12 -56.85 23.23 7.10
C MET A 12 -57.35 23.01 5.64
N GLU A 13 -57.39 21.72 5.27
CA GLU A 13 -58.54 20.92 4.76
C GLU A 13 -59.29 21.14 3.40
N LYS A 14 -59.73 19.97 2.85
CA LYS A 14 -60.89 19.67 1.97
C LYS A 14 -60.92 20.18 0.51
N GLY A 15 -61.46 19.37 -0.43
CA GLY A 15 -61.99 20.00 -1.66
C GLY A 15 -62.42 19.27 -2.96
N SER A 16 -62.32 17.94 -3.15
CA SER A 16 -62.95 17.22 -4.30
C SER A 16 -62.38 17.47 -5.75
N PRO A 17 -62.81 16.73 -6.81
CA PRO A 17 -61.97 16.46 -8.00
C PRO A 17 -62.35 17.16 -9.33
N LYS A 18 -61.53 16.96 -10.39
CA LYS A 18 -61.82 17.36 -11.79
C LYS A 18 -61.73 16.20 -12.80
N ASN A 19 -62.63 16.27 -13.78
CA ASN A 19 -62.85 15.45 -15.00
C ASN A 19 -61.76 14.48 -15.51
N GLN A 20 -62.24 13.33 -15.98
CA GLN A 20 -61.42 12.19 -16.43
C GLN A 20 -61.15 12.17 -17.96
N GLN A 21 -61.97 12.84 -18.78
CA GLN A 21 -61.96 12.72 -20.24
C GLN A 21 -60.69 13.25 -20.94
N THR A 22 -60.05 14.31 -20.44
CA THR A 22 -58.89 14.94 -21.11
C THR A 22 -57.63 14.06 -21.15
N ARG A 23 -57.55 12.98 -20.36
CA ARG A 23 -56.39 12.07 -20.38
C ARG A 23 -56.42 11.05 -21.52
N LEU A 24 -57.60 10.65 -21.99
CA LEU A 24 -57.75 9.64 -23.05
C LEU A 24 -57.26 10.15 -24.41
N CYS A 25 -57.63 11.37 -24.81
CA CYS A 25 -57.21 11.95 -26.08
C CYS A 25 -55.68 12.14 -26.16
N PHE A 26 -55.02 12.45 -25.04
CA PHE A 26 -53.56 12.63 -25.02
C PHE A 26 -52.80 11.31 -25.20
N LEU A 27 -53.31 10.21 -24.63
CA LEU A 27 -52.74 8.87 -24.80
C LEU A 27 -52.93 8.33 -26.23
N ALA A 28 -54.06 8.63 -26.88
CA ALA A 28 -54.32 8.21 -28.25
C ALA A 28 -53.29 8.81 -29.25
N SER A 29 -53.02 10.11 -29.17
CA SER A 29 -52.03 10.78 -30.04
C SER A 29 -50.60 10.29 -29.82
N LEU A 30 -50.22 9.96 -28.58
CA LEU A 30 -48.92 9.39 -28.25
C LEU A 30 -48.72 7.99 -28.87
N SER A 31 -49.77 7.17 -28.88
CA SER A 31 -49.74 5.84 -29.53
C SER A 31 -49.55 5.97 -31.05
N ALA A 32 -50.32 6.85 -31.71
CA ALA A 32 -50.22 7.05 -33.16
C ALA A 32 -48.82 7.51 -33.61
N PHE A 33 -48.18 8.41 -32.86
CA PHE A 33 -46.84 8.91 -33.18
C PHE A 33 -45.75 7.84 -33.04
N PHE A 34 -45.91 6.91 -32.09
CA PHE A 34 -44.97 5.80 -31.87
C PHE A 34 -44.94 4.82 -33.06
N TRP A 35 -46.10 4.44 -33.59
CA TRP A 35 -46.19 3.49 -34.71
C TRP A 35 -45.63 4.03 -36.03
N ILE A 36 -45.75 5.34 -36.29
CA ILE A 36 -45.19 5.99 -37.50
C ILE A 36 -43.66 5.90 -37.49
N LEU A 37 -43.02 6.15 -36.35
CA LEU A 37 -41.56 6.01 -36.18
C LEU A 37 -41.08 4.57 -36.38
N LEU A 38 -41.85 3.59 -35.90
CA LEU A 38 -41.52 2.16 -35.97
C LEU A 38 -41.55 1.67 -37.43
N LEU A 39 -42.56 2.07 -38.21
CA LEU A 39 -42.66 1.77 -39.64
C LEU A 39 -41.52 2.42 -40.46
N TYR A 40 -41.19 3.68 -40.18
CA TYR A 40 -40.07 4.37 -40.86
C TYR A 40 -38.74 3.63 -40.65
N PHE A 41 -38.48 3.18 -39.42
CA PHE A 41 -37.23 2.47 -39.10
C PHE A 41 -37.14 1.10 -39.79
N HIS A 42 -38.25 0.39 -39.94
CA HIS A 42 -38.27 -0.95 -40.51
C HIS A 42 -38.01 -0.96 -42.03
N PHE A 43 -38.66 -0.07 -42.78
CA PHE A 43 -38.60 -0.08 -44.25
C PHE A 43 -37.44 0.71 -44.87
N VAL A 44 -36.83 1.66 -44.15
CA VAL A 44 -35.78 2.54 -44.72
C VAL A 44 -34.36 2.12 -44.30
N VAL A 45 -34.17 1.47 -43.15
CA VAL A 45 -32.85 1.28 -42.54
C VAL A 45 -32.26 -0.13 -42.76
N LEU A 46 -33.10 -1.14 -43.01
CA LEU A 46 -32.69 -2.56 -43.00
C LEU A 46 -32.53 -3.18 -44.41
N GLY A 47 -32.78 -2.43 -45.49
CA GLY A 47 -33.02 -2.96 -46.83
C GLY A 47 -31.85 -2.91 -47.83
N SER A 48 -30.61 -3.27 -47.46
CA SER A 48 -29.50 -3.36 -48.44
C SER A 48 -28.27 -4.15 -47.98
N SER A 49 -27.89 -5.21 -48.71
CA SER A 49 -26.59 -5.91 -48.64
C SER A 49 -26.26 -6.63 -49.98
N PRO A 50 -25.02 -6.52 -50.50
CA PRO A 50 -24.47 -7.39 -51.55
C PRO A 50 -23.49 -8.47 -50.99
N THR A 51 -22.96 -9.33 -51.86
CA THR A 51 -22.44 -10.70 -51.55
C THR A 51 -20.99 -10.96 -52.00
N VAL A 52 -20.60 -12.26 -52.09
CA VAL A 52 -19.34 -12.87 -52.66
C VAL A 52 -18.20 -13.03 -51.61
N GLU A 53 -17.74 -14.25 -51.22
CA GLU A 53 -16.86 -15.24 -51.91
C GLU A 53 -15.42 -14.71 -52.15
N GLU A 54 -14.29 -15.43 -52.02
CA GLU A 54 -13.87 -16.86 -52.07
C GLU A 54 -12.78 -17.14 -50.97
N SER A 55 -12.38 -18.33 -50.47
CA SER A 55 -12.10 -19.72 -50.95
C SER A 55 -10.56 -20.07 -51.01
N ILE A 56 -10.21 -21.37 -51.15
CA ILE A 56 -8.87 -21.97 -51.47
C ILE A 56 -7.86 -22.41 -50.35
N THR A 57 -8.00 -23.71 -49.98
CA THR A 57 -6.99 -24.81 -49.78
C THR A 57 -5.86 -24.82 -48.72
N LEU A 58 -5.63 -26.04 -48.18
CA LEU A 58 -4.47 -26.50 -47.40
C LEU A 58 -3.36 -27.10 -48.28
N GLN A 59 -2.17 -27.35 -47.70
CA GLN A 59 -1.57 -28.71 -47.67
C GLN A 59 -0.46 -28.87 -46.59
N PRO A 60 -0.23 -30.07 -46.03
CA PRO A 60 0.77 -30.35 -44.98
C PRO A 60 1.99 -31.16 -45.46
N VAL A 61 3.05 -31.26 -44.63
CA VAL A 61 4.23 -32.12 -44.88
C VAL A 61 4.59 -32.94 -43.62
N LYS A 62 5.01 -34.20 -43.82
CA LYS A 62 5.49 -35.18 -42.81
C LYS A 62 7.01 -35.01 -42.58
N LEU A 63 7.52 -35.00 -41.35
CA LEU A 63 7.84 -36.13 -40.44
C LEU A 63 9.04 -36.97 -40.90
N GLU A 64 10.12 -36.98 -40.09
CA GLU A 64 10.98 -38.17 -39.81
C GLU A 64 12.03 -37.92 -38.71
N SER A 65 12.63 -39.00 -38.20
CA SER A 65 13.69 -39.02 -37.17
C SER A 65 14.46 -40.36 -37.16
N PRO A 66 15.67 -40.42 -36.59
CA PRO A 66 16.21 -41.69 -36.08
C PRO A 66 16.87 -41.61 -34.67
N LEU A 67 17.12 -42.78 -34.07
CA LEU A 67 17.80 -42.99 -32.77
C LEU A 67 19.26 -43.46 -32.95
N VAL A 68 20.04 -43.59 -31.86
CA VAL A 68 20.61 -44.90 -31.37
C VAL A 68 21.54 -44.74 -30.13
N ASN A 69 21.62 -45.83 -29.36
CA ASN A 69 22.33 -46.18 -28.11
C ASN A 69 23.90 -46.22 -28.16
N VAL A 70 24.74 -46.66 -27.19
CA VAL A 70 24.95 -46.72 -25.69
C VAL A 70 26.28 -47.56 -25.46
N GLU A 71 26.78 -47.74 -24.22
CA GLU A 71 27.91 -48.63 -23.76
C GLU A 71 29.36 -48.06 -23.82
N SER A 72 30.38 -48.45 -23.02
CA SER A 72 30.55 -49.39 -21.86
C SER A 72 31.72 -48.98 -20.89
N VAL A 73 32.14 -49.83 -19.93
CA VAL A 73 33.00 -49.58 -18.73
C VAL A 73 34.06 -50.70 -18.54
N PRO A 74 35.34 -50.45 -18.12
CA PRO A 74 35.86 -50.97 -16.82
C PRO A 74 37.11 -50.26 -16.15
N SER A 75 37.48 -50.73 -14.93
CA SER A 75 38.67 -50.40 -14.07
C SER A 75 39.55 -51.68 -13.84
N PRO A 76 40.40 -51.95 -12.77
CA PRO A 76 40.88 -51.22 -11.55
C PRO A 76 42.38 -51.51 -11.12
N VAL A 77 42.68 -51.65 -9.78
CA VAL A 77 43.93 -52.05 -9.01
C VAL A 77 44.72 -50.86 -8.37
N THR A 78 45.19 -50.72 -7.09
CA THR A 78 45.46 -51.46 -5.78
C THR A 78 46.90 -52.04 -5.58
N ASP A 79 47.57 -52.17 -4.40
CA ASP A 79 47.29 -52.06 -2.93
C ASP A 79 48.31 -51.02 -2.26
N ALA A 80 49.01 -51.04 -1.09
CA ALA A 80 49.20 -51.93 0.08
C ALA A 80 49.91 -51.31 1.35
N ARG A 81 49.53 -51.78 2.56
CA ARG A 81 50.38 -52.20 3.76
C ARG A 81 51.20 -51.21 4.64
N VAL A 82 51.40 -51.37 5.98
CA VAL A 82 50.94 -52.25 7.14
C VAL A 82 51.50 -51.67 8.50
N GLU A 83 51.39 -52.08 9.80
CA GLU A 83 50.73 -53.13 10.65
C GLU A 83 50.40 -52.62 12.11
N LYS A 84 50.98 -53.15 13.21
CA LYS A 84 50.49 -53.08 14.64
C LYS A 84 51.57 -53.33 15.74
N GLU A 85 51.28 -53.04 17.04
CA GLU A 85 51.31 -54.00 18.20
C GLU A 85 50.95 -53.44 19.62
N LYS A 86 50.94 -54.29 20.69
CA LYS A 86 50.47 -54.10 22.11
C LYS A 86 50.88 -55.33 23.00
N PRO A 87 50.65 -55.45 24.35
CA PRO A 87 50.59 -54.50 25.50
C PRO A 87 51.20 -55.02 26.88
N ALA A 88 50.91 -54.33 28.01
CA ALA A 88 50.92 -54.79 29.45
C ALA A 88 52.28 -54.89 30.23
N PRO A 89 52.33 -54.94 31.60
CA PRO A 89 51.26 -55.00 32.63
C PRO A 89 51.25 -53.86 33.72
N VAL A 90 50.51 -54.05 34.84
CA VAL A 90 49.99 -53.05 35.85
C VAL A 90 49.81 -53.73 37.24
N LYS A 91 49.74 -53.13 38.46
CA LYS A 91 49.74 -51.72 38.99
C LYS A 91 51.04 -51.49 39.85
N PRO A 92 51.14 -51.06 41.17
CA PRO A 92 50.25 -50.49 42.22
C PRO A 92 50.32 -48.92 42.26
N VAL A 93 50.06 -48.07 43.29
CA VAL A 93 49.94 -48.17 44.78
C VAL A 93 48.90 -47.12 45.34
N GLN A 94 49.13 -46.54 46.53
CA GLN A 94 48.46 -45.47 47.31
C GLN A 94 49.51 -44.37 47.63
N ASP A 95 49.28 -43.15 48.11
CA ASP A 95 48.15 -42.21 48.26
C ASP A 95 48.79 -40.86 48.75
N THR A 96 48.15 -39.71 49.00
CA THR A 96 46.77 -39.16 48.96
C THR A 96 46.91 -37.65 48.64
N ALA A 97 45.90 -36.84 48.30
CA ALA A 97 44.46 -37.04 48.11
C ALA A 97 44.03 -36.28 46.84
N GLY A 98 43.20 -35.22 46.95
CA GLY A 98 43.00 -34.25 45.87
C GLY A 98 41.73 -33.40 45.98
N GLU A 99 41.78 -32.21 45.38
CA GLU A 99 40.61 -31.40 45.06
C GLU A 99 40.36 -31.51 43.54
N LYS A 100 39.24 -32.09 43.14
CA LYS A 100 38.97 -32.39 41.71
C LYS A 100 38.52 -31.12 40.99
N VAL A 101 39.42 -30.50 40.23
CA VAL A 101 39.07 -29.44 39.27
C VAL A 101 38.08 -30.00 38.24
N VAL A 102 36.80 -29.64 38.37
CA VAL A 102 35.75 -30.03 37.44
C VAL A 102 36.02 -29.34 36.09
N PRO A 103 36.12 -30.08 34.96
CA PRO A 103 36.40 -29.50 33.66
C PRO A 103 35.15 -28.84 33.07
N TYR A 104 34.82 -27.63 33.52
CA TYR A 104 33.68 -26.86 33.00
C TYR A 104 33.80 -26.64 31.48
N PRO A 105 32.72 -26.80 30.68
CA PRO A 105 32.81 -26.74 29.21
C PRO A 105 33.40 -25.42 28.66
N PHE A 106 33.17 -24.31 29.37
CA PHE A 106 33.67 -22.99 28.99
C PHE A 106 35.16 -22.74 29.31
N MET A 107 35.89 -23.69 29.92
CA MET A 107 37.33 -23.57 30.23
C MET A 107 38.19 -23.23 29.01
N ARG A 108 37.81 -23.73 27.82
CA ARG A 108 38.51 -23.43 26.56
C ARG A 108 38.44 -21.94 26.20
N ALA A 109 37.28 -21.29 26.43
CA ALA A 109 37.06 -19.90 26.09
C ALA A 109 37.85 -18.94 27.01
N LEU A 110 37.96 -19.25 28.30
CA LEU A 110 38.75 -18.43 29.24
C LEU A 110 40.25 -18.45 28.94
N ARG A 111 40.81 -19.64 28.62
CA ARG A 111 42.22 -19.76 28.21
C ARG A 111 42.54 -18.90 26.98
N THR A 112 41.60 -18.75 26.05
CA THR A 112 41.77 -17.85 24.89
C THR A 112 41.60 -16.38 25.24
N VAL A 113 40.76 -16.00 26.23
CA VAL A 113 40.64 -14.60 26.71
C VAL A 113 41.92 -14.11 27.41
N GLU A 114 42.68 -15.02 28.02
CA GLU A 114 43.95 -14.72 28.71
C GLU A 114 45.14 -14.60 27.74
N ASN A 115 45.01 -15.10 26.51
CA ASN A 115 46.03 -14.95 25.49
C ASN A 115 46.02 -13.54 24.88
N LYS A 116 46.91 -12.65 25.35
CA LYS A 116 47.06 -11.28 24.85
C LYS A 116 47.44 -11.17 23.36
N SER A 117 47.87 -12.24 22.69
CA SER A 117 48.14 -12.23 21.25
C SER A 117 46.92 -12.52 20.37
N ASP A 118 45.79 -12.98 20.95
CA ASP A 118 44.53 -13.21 20.25
C ASP A 118 43.47 -12.20 20.73
N PRO A 119 43.25 -11.07 20.02
CA PRO A 119 42.26 -10.07 20.40
C PRO A 119 40.80 -10.55 20.25
N CYS A 120 40.56 -11.69 19.57
CA CYS A 120 39.27 -12.33 19.42
C CYS A 120 39.06 -13.51 20.38
N GLY A 121 40.12 -13.93 21.09
CA GLY A 121 40.18 -15.16 21.87
C GLY A 121 39.03 -15.28 22.88
N GLY A 122 38.14 -16.25 22.65
CA GLY A 122 36.99 -16.52 23.51
C GLY A 122 35.89 -15.45 23.52
N ARG A 123 35.97 -14.43 22.65
CA ARG A 123 35.01 -13.31 22.54
C ARG A 123 33.94 -13.54 21.48
N TYR A 124 33.65 -14.80 21.15
CA TYR A 124 32.67 -15.18 20.14
C TYR A 124 31.25 -15.09 20.70
N ILE A 125 30.40 -14.29 20.04
CA ILE A 125 28.96 -14.24 20.30
C ILE A 125 28.30 -15.20 19.32
N TYR A 126 27.69 -16.26 19.82
CA TYR A 126 26.89 -17.16 18.99
C TYR A 126 25.46 -16.62 18.86
N VAL A 127 25.12 -16.10 17.69
CA VAL A 127 23.73 -15.74 17.38
C VAL A 127 22.94 -17.02 17.17
N HIS A 128 22.08 -17.34 18.14
CA HIS A 128 21.27 -18.55 18.12
C HIS A 128 20.36 -18.62 16.88
N LYS A 129 20.69 -19.53 15.98
CA LYS A 129 19.70 -20.05 15.02
C LYS A 129 18.75 -20.94 15.82
N LEU A 130 17.59 -20.40 16.18
CA LEU A 130 16.52 -21.17 16.85
C LEU A 130 16.11 -22.39 16.00
N PRO A 131 15.57 -23.47 16.60
CA PRO A 131 15.11 -24.62 15.83
C PRO A 131 14.07 -24.19 14.79
N PRO A 132 13.98 -24.79 13.58
CA PRO A 132 12.86 -24.54 12.66
C PRO A 132 11.51 -24.69 13.37
N ARG A 133 11.42 -25.69 14.25
CA ARG A 133 10.29 -25.95 15.15
C ARG A 133 9.85 -24.77 16.03
N PHE A 134 10.75 -23.85 16.42
CA PHE A 134 10.34 -22.62 17.13
C PHE A 134 9.40 -21.78 16.27
N ASN A 135 9.72 -21.63 14.98
CA ASN A 135 8.88 -20.88 14.04
C ASN A 135 7.60 -21.67 13.71
N GLU A 136 7.72 -22.97 13.46
CA GLU A 136 6.57 -23.84 13.13
C GLU A 136 5.55 -23.88 14.29
N ASP A 137 5.99 -24.17 15.52
CA ASP A 137 5.10 -24.21 16.67
C ASP A 137 4.61 -22.80 17.07
N MET A 138 5.36 -21.72 16.82
CA MET A 138 4.81 -20.35 16.93
C MET A 138 3.61 -20.11 16.01
N LEU A 139 3.65 -20.64 14.79
CA LEU A 139 2.64 -20.43 13.75
C LEU A 139 1.47 -21.43 13.85
N LYS A 140 1.69 -22.61 14.46
CA LYS A 140 0.74 -23.73 14.52
C LYS A 140 -0.65 -23.37 15.09
N GLU A 141 -0.71 -22.46 16.06
CA GLU A 141 -1.97 -21.90 16.59
C GLU A 141 -2.13 -20.38 16.28
N CYS A 142 -1.59 -19.89 15.15
CA CYS A 142 -1.94 -18.57 14.61
C CYS A 142 -3.36 -18.49 14.04
N ARG A 143 -3.99 -19.64 13.77
CA ARG A 143 -5.32 -19.73 13.15
C ARG A 143 -6.43 -19.12 14.03
N SER A 144 -6.16 -18.93 15.33
CA SER A 144 -6.95 -18.12 16.26
C SER A 144 -6.04 -17.12 17.00
N LEU A 145 -6.32 -15.82 16.83
CA LEU A 145 -5.60 -14.76 17.54
C LEU A 145 -6.14 -14.62 18.98
N SER A 146 -5.27 -14.30 19.94
CA SER A 146 -5.66 -13.84 21.28
C SER A 146 -6.45 -12.54 21.14
N LEU A 147 -7.72 -12.59 21.54
CA LEU A 147 -8.70 -11.50 21.35
C LEU A 147 -8.24 -10.16 21.95
N TRP A 148 -7.48 -10.18 23.06
CA TRP A 148 -7.01 -8.97 23.72
C TRP A 148 -5.74 -8.37 23.09
N THR A 149 -4.85 -9.19 22.52
CA THR A 149 -3.57 -8.71 21.94
C THR A 149 -3.57 -8.59 20.42
N ASN A 150 -4.54 -9.23 19.73
CA ASN A 150 -4.58 -9.42 18.28
C ASN A 150 -3.31 -10.09 17.72
N MET A 151 -2.73 -11.01 18.50
CA MET A 151 -1.53 -11.81 18.17
C MET A 151 -1.86 -13.30 18.23
N CYS A 152 -1.18 -14.14 17.44
CA CYS A 152 -1.34 -15.60 17.45
C CYS A 152 -1.24 -16.20 18.86
N LYS A 153 -1.86 -17.36 19.14
CA LYS A 153 -1.83 -17.96 20.48
C LYS A 153 -0.41 -18.05 21.06
N PHE A 154 0.60 -18.45 20.28
CA PHE A 154 2.02 -18.53 20.72
C PHE A 154 2.82 -17.24 20.62
N THR A 155 2.31 -16.20 19.93
CA THR A 155 2.91 -14.85 19.93
C THR A 155 2.21 -13.88 20.87
N SER A 156 1.07 -14.27 21.45
CA SER A 156 0.43 -13.61 22.58
C SER A 156 1.44 -13.45 23.71
N ASN A 157 1.19 -12.46 24.59
CA ASN A 157 2.16 -12.07 25.60
C ASN A 157 3.52 -11.65 24.98
N LYS A 158 3.49 -11.02 23.78
CA LYS A 158 4.62 -10.52 22.95
C LYS A 158 5.72 -11.56 22.66
N GLY A 159 5.34 -12.80 22.33
CA GLY A 159 6.23 -13.82 21.76
C GLY A 159 6.37 -15.12 22.56
N LEU A 160 5.51 -15.36 23.57
CA LEU A 160 5.69 -16.45 24.53
C LEU A 160 4.54 -17.44 24.61
N GLY A 161 3.35 -16.94 24.37
CA GLY A 161 2.20 -17.77 24.11
C GLY A 161 1.29 -18.03 25.32
N PRO A 162 0.62 -19.20 25.36
CA PRO A 162 -0.16 -19.63 26.49
C PRO A 162 0.75 -20.14 27.61
N PRO A 163 0.32 -20.01 28.89
CA PRO A 163 0.98 -20.70 29.99
C PRO A 163 0.84 -22.23 29.82
N LEU A 164 1.79 -22.97 30.38
CA LEU A 164 1.75 -24.44 30.48
C LEU A 164 1.09 -24.85 31.80
N GLU A 165 0.19 -25.82 31.75
CA GLU A 165 -0.44 -26.39 32.94
C GLU A 165 0.55 -27.27 33.72
N ASN A 166 0.52 -27.20 35.05
CA ASN A 166 1.42 -27.97 35.92
C ASN A 166 0.91 -29.41 36.12
N VAL A 167 0.81 -30.17 35.03
CA VAL A 167 0.46 -31.59 35.07
C VAL A 167 1.60 -32.36 35.76
N GLU A 168 1.25 -33.28 36.67
CA GLU A 168 2.20 -34.10 37.47
C GLU A 168 3.22 -33.34 38.35
N GLY A 169 3.13 -32.01 38.46
CA GLY A 169 4.02 -31.22 39.33
C GLY A 169 5.40 -30.90 38.73
N VAL A 170 5.55 -31.03 37.41
CA VAL A 170 6.83 -30.88 36.68
C VAL A 170 7.29 -29.41 36.56
N PHE A 171 6.38 -28.44 36.72
CA PHE A 171 6.62 -27.01 36.53
C PHE A 171 6.32 -26.16 37.79
N GLU A 172 6.73 -24.89 37.79
CA GLU A 172 6.21 -23.92 38.78
C GLU A 172 4.75 -23.58 38.44
N ASN A 173 3.88 -23.44 39.45
CA ASN A 173 2.45 -23.14 39.28
C ASN A 173 2.15 -21.82 38.53
N THR A 174 3.15 -20.97 38.28
CA THR A 174 3.06 -19.79 37.41
C THR A 174 4.37 -19.60 36.64
N GLY A 175 4.33 -18.94 35.48
CA GLY A 175 5.54 -18.48 34.79
C GLY A 175 6.14 -19.41 33.72
N TRP A 176 5.60 -20.61 33.52
CA TRP A 176 5.97 -21.48 32.39
C TRP A 176 5.04 -21.27 31.19
N TYR A 177 5.62 -21.12 30.00
CA TYR A 177 4.91 -20.80 28.75
C TYR A 177 5.47 -21.65 27.60
N ALA A 178 4.64 -21.89 26.58
CA ALA A 178 4.89 -22.94 25.60
C ALA A 178 6.11 -22.71 24.67
N THR A 179 6.57 -21.47 24.44
CA THR A 179 7.80 -21.24 23.67
C THR A 179 9.09 -21.36 24.50
N ASN A 180 9.01 -21.50 25.83
CA ASN A 180 10.17 -21.63 26.72
C ASN A 180 11.08 -22.81 26.30
N GLN A 181 10.47 -23.94 25.89
CA GLN A 181 11.19 -25.19 25.55
C GLN A 181 12.31 -24.94 24.53
N PHE A 182 12.04 -24.17 23.46
CA PHE A 182 12.97 -23.95 22.37
C PHE A 182 14.25 -23.19 22.74
N ALA A 183 14.25 -22.47 23.87
CA ALA A 183 15.44 -21.83 24.42
C ALA A 183 16.22 -22.80 25.33
N VAL A 184 15.52 -23.58 26.16
CA VAL A 184 16.15 -24.49 27.16
C VAL A 184 16.61 -25.82 26.57
N ASP A 185 15.99 -26.28 25.47
CA ASP A 185 16.36 -27.49 24.70
C ASP A 185 17.71 -27.36 23.97
N ARG A 186 18.34 -26.19 23.99
CA ARG A 186 19.64 -25.95 23.36
C ARG A 186 20.79 -26.49 24.22
N PRO A 187 21.67 -27.35 23.69
CA PRO A 187 22.86 -27.82 24.42
C PRO A 187 23.72 -26.68 24.97
N GLU A 188 23.76 -25.54 24.27
CA GLU A 188 24.45 -24.33 24.69
C GLU A 188 23.81 -23.68 25.93
N TRP A 189 22.48 -23.72 26.05
CA TRP A 189 21.75 -23.21 27.21
C TRP A 189 22.13 -23.99 28.47
N GLY A 190 22.26 -25.31 28.34
CA GLY A 190 22.67 -26.21 29.43
C GLY A 190 24.08 -25.94 29.99
N ILE A 191 24.94 -25.18 29.30
CA ILE A 191 26.32 -24.91 29.76
C ILE A 191 26.34 -23.98 30.99
N MET A 192 25.42 -23.01 31.06
CA MET A 192 25.31 -22.07 32.19
C MET A 192 23.85 -21.75 32.59
N GLY A 193 22.88 -22.58 32.19
CA GLY A 193 21.46 -22.39 32.47
C GLY A 193 20.88 -21.07 31.90
N GLY A 194 21.44 -20.59 30.79
CA GLY A 194 21.12 -19.28 30.19
C GLY A 194 21.85 -18.06 30.79
N LYS A 195 22.65 -18.21 31.87
CA LYS A 195 23.35 -17.07 32.51
C LYS A 195 24.42 -16.39 31.65
N ASP A 196 24.85 -17.04 30.57
CA ASP A 196 25.75 -16.50 29.55
C ASP A 196 25.05 -16.08 28.23
N HIS A 197 23.73 -16.13 28.19
CA HIS A 197 22.92 -15.70 27.05
C HIS A 197 22.43 -14.24 27.25
N PHE A 198 22.04 -13.61 26.14
CA PHE A 198 21.33 -12.32 26.17
C PHE A 198 20.33 -12.18 25.02
N LEU A 199 19.30 -11.35 25.24
CA LEU A 199 18.28 -10.98 24.25
C LEU A 199 18.17 -9.45 24.19
N VAL A 200 17.86 -8.90 23.01
CA VAL A 200 17.62 -7.46 22.81
C VAL A 200 16.14 -7.24 22.51
N ALA A 201 15.51 -6.31 23.21
CA ALA A 201 14.08 -6.01 23.09
C ALA A 201 13.84 -4.50 22.91
N GLY A 202 13.21 -4.12 21.79
CA GLY A 202 12.93 -2.73 21.42
C GLY A 202 11.81 -2.04 22.21
N ARG A 203 11.61 -2.41 23.49
CA ARG A 203 10.59 -1.87 24.41
C ARG A 203 11.14 -1.80 25.84
N ILE A 204 10.36 -1.18 26.73
CA ILE A 204 10.68 -0.97 28.16
C ILE A 204 10.45 -2.25 28.98
N THR A 205 11.02 -2.35 30.18
CA THR A 205 10.83 -3.52 31.07
C THR A 205 9.37 -3.76 31.45
N TRP A 206 8.59 -2.68 31.66
CA TRP A 206 7.19 -2.73 32.10
C TRP A 206 6.31 -3.38 31.03
N ASP A 207 6.67 -3.16 29.76
CA ASP A 207 6.09 -3.80 28.59
C ASP A 207 6.22 -5.33 28.60
N PHE A 208 7.05 -5.90 29.51
CA PHE A 208 7.42 -7.31 29.69
C PHE A 208 7.32 -7.81 31.16
N ARG A 209 6.71 -7.02 32.06
CA ARG A 209 6.49 -7.34 33.49
C ARG A 209 5.05 -7.09 33.95
N ARG A 210 4.05 -7.55 33.18
CA ARG A 210 2.63 -7.58 33.59
C ARG A 210 2.48 -8.35 34.89
N LEU A 211 1.82 -7.80 35.89
CA LEU A 211 1.79 -8.39 37.24
C LEU A 211 0.66 -9.41 37.36
N SER A 212 -0.54 -9.07 36.89
CA SER A 212 -1.68 -9.98 36.92
C SER A 212 -1.72 -10.91 35.69
N ASP A 213 -2.61 -11.89 35.73
CA ASP A 213 -3.04 -12.66 34.55
C ASP A 213 -4.42 -12.25 34.05
N GLU A 214 -4.95 -11.11 34.53
CA GLU A 214 -6.09 -10.45 33.91
C GLU A 214 -5.63 -9.91 32.55
N GLU A 215 -6.40 -10.18 31.49
CA GLU A 215 -6.03 -9.70 30.14
C GLU A 215 -5.91 -8.18 30.11
N SER A 216 -6.68 -7.43 30.90
CA SER A 216 -6.68 -5.96 30.97
C SER A 216 -5.40 -5.30 31.50
N ASP A 217 -4.47 -6.04 32.11
CA ASP A 217 -3.21 -5.47 32.64
C ASP A 217 -2.14 -5.30 31.53
N TRP A 218 -1.34 -4.24 31.60
CA TRP A 218 -0.47 -3.85 30.47
C TRP A 218 0.79 -4.72 30.36
N GLY A 219 1.08 -5.18 29.15
CA GLY A 219 2.34 -5.85 28.81
C GLY A 219 2.22 -7.36 28.68
N ASN A 220 3.19 -8.09 29.25
CA ASN A 220 3.26 -9.56 29.27
C ASN A 220 4.21 -10.04 30.38
N LYS A 221 4.39 -11.36 30.53
CA LYS A 221 5.23 -11.97 31.59
C LYS A 221 6.63 -12.43 31.14
N LEU A 222 7.20 -11.91 30.05
CA LEU A 222 8.51 -12.32 29.51
C LEU A 222 9.62 -12.27 30.55
N LEU A 223 9.74 -11.19 31.32
CA LEU A 223 10.80 -11.06 32.30
C LEU A 223 10.50 -11.78 33.63
N PHE A 224 9.39 -12.53 33.72
CA PHE A 224 9.07 -13.43 34.82
C PHE A 224 9.29 -14.92 34.50
N LEU A 225 9.49 -15.29 33.23
CA LEU A 225 9.81 -16.66 32.81
C LEU A 225 11.08 -17.19 33.50
N PRO A 226 11.10 -18.42 34.02
CA PRO A 226 12.33 -19.03 34.56
C PRO A 226 13.52 -19.02 33.57
N ALA A 227 13.27 -19.21 32.27
CA ALA A 227 14.32 -19.07 31.26
C ALA A 227 14.86 -17.63 31.15
N ALA A 228 13.99 -16.62 31.15
CA ALA A 228 14.39 -15.21 31.06
C ALA A 228 15.01 -14.68 32.36
N ARG A 229 14.68 -15.22 33.54
CA ARG A 229 15.27 -14.84 34.84
C ARG A 229 16.80 -14.96 34.83
N ASN A 230 17.35 -16.00 34.18
CA ASN A 230 18.79 -16.20 34.07
C ASN A 230 19.46 -15.40 32.93
N MET A 231 18.74 -15.16 31.84
CA MET A 231 19.25 -14.48 30.65
C MET A 231 19.41 -12.96 30.85
N SER A 232 20.39 -12.35 30.18
CA SER A 232 20.59 -10.90 30.22
C SER A 232 19.66 -10.20 29.22
N MET A 233 18.81 -9.28 29.67
CA MET A 233 17.72 -8.72 28.85
C MET A 233 17.95 -7.24 28.55
N LEU A 234 18.37 -6.92 27.34
CA LEU A 234 18.69 -5.54 26.93
C LEU A 234 17.41 -4.84 26.49
N VAL A 235 16.93 -3.89 27.29
CA VAL A 235 15.63 -3.21 27.17
C VAL A 235 15.80 -1.70 27.08
N VAL A 236 14.84 -1.00 26.48
CA VAL A 236 14.91 0.45 26.22
C VAL A 236 14.73 1.29 27.50
N GLU A 237 14.17 0.71 28.56
CA GLU A 237 14.10 1.26 29.92
C GLU A 237 14.10 0.04 30.87
N SER A 238 15.04 -0.07 31.81
CA SER A 238 15.13 -1.24 32.71
C SER A 238 14.46 -1.04 34.08
N SER A 239 14.25 -2.14 34.78
CA SER A 239 13.61 -2.17 36.10
C SER A 239 14.62 -1.87 37.20
N PRO A 240 14.45 -0.80 38.01
CA PRO A 240 15.29 -0.54 39.19
C PRO A 240 15.02 -1.53 40.35
N TRP A 241 14.33 -2.63 40.08
CA TRP A 241 13.95 -3.67 41.04
C TRP A 241 14.42 -5.08 40.62
N ASN A 242 15.04 -5.25 39.44
CA ASN A 242 15.38 -6.57 38.89
C ASN A 242 16.80 -6.62 38.30
N ALA A 243 17.54 -7.70 38.58
CA ALA A 243 18.97 -7.82 38.26
C ALA A 243 19.28 -8.35 36.84
N ASN A 244 18.27 -8.76 36.08
CA ASN A 244 18.46 -9.46 34.80
C ASN A 244 18.17 -8.59 33.56
N ASP A 245 17.55 -7.41 33.69
CA ASP A 245 17.29 -6.49 32.58
C ASP A 245 18.08 -5.17 32.69
N PHE A 246 18.59 -4.68 31.55
CA PHE A 246 19.59 -3.61 31.47
C PHE A 246 19.18 -2.55 30.44
N GLY A 247 19.27 -1.27 30.82
CA GLY A 247 18.83 -0.15 30.00
C GLY A 247 19.81 0.21 28.87
N ILE A 248 19.37 0.05 27.62
CA ILE A 248 20.08 0.54 26.43
C ILE A 248 19.45 1.86 25.93
N PRO A 249 20.24 2.85 25.49
CA PRO A 249 19.75 4.16 25.05
C PRO A 249 18.59 4.07 24.04
N TYR A 250 17.59 4.92 24.20
CA TYR A 250 16.57 5.08 23.16
C TYR A 250 17.25 5.52 21.84
N PRO A 251 16.99 4.84 20.70
CA PRO A 251 17.53 5.26 19.42
C PRO A 251 17.18 6.72 19.10
N THR A 252 18.18 7.55 18.86
CA THR A 252 17.99 8.97 18.51
C THR A 252 17.59 9.12 17.03
N TYR A 253 17.84 10.26 16.39
CA TYR A 253 17.70 10.45 14.94
C TYR A 253 19.05 10.63 14.22
N PHE A 254 20.17 10.34 14.89
CA PHE A 254 21.51 10.43 14.33
C PHE A 254 22.18 9.05 14.34
N HIS A 255 22.39 8.50 13.15
CA HIS A 255 23.01 7.20 12.91
C HIS A 255 24.24 7.41 12.01
N PRO A 256 25.45 7.51 12.58
CA PRO A 256 26.66 7.77 11.82
C PRO A 256 27.09 6.52 11.04
N ALA A 257 27.54 6.71 9.81
CA ALA A 257 28.19 5.67 9.03
C ALA A 257 29.69 5.52 9.39
N LYS A 258 30.31 6.57 9.95
CA LYS A 258 31.75 6.63 10.27
C LYS A 258 32.08 7.54 11.46
N ASP A 259 33.28 7.37 12.01
CA ASP A 259 33.82 8.16 13.12
C ASP A 259 33.89 9.67 12.82
N GLU A 260 34.25 10.07 11.59
CA GLU A 260 34.35 11.49 11.23
C GLU A 260 33.01 12.22 11.33
N GLU A 261 31.90 11.54 11.04
CA GLU A 261 30.55 12.12 11.17
C GLU A 261 30.22 12.42 12.63
N VAL A 262 30.67 11.56 13.55
CA VAL A 262 30.52 11.76 15.01
C VAL A 262 31.40 12.91 15.48
N PHE A 263 32.66 12.98 15.03
CA PHE A 263 33.57 14.09 15.37
C PHE A 263 33.06 15.44 14.84
N ILE A 264 32.55 15.48 13.60
CA ILE A 264 31.89 16.66 13.00
C ILE A 264 30.65 17.06 13.81
N TRP A 265 29.84 16.09 14.25
CA TRP A 265 28.68 16.37 15.09
C TRP A 265 29.07 16.92 16.47
N GLN A 266 30.06 16.33 17.13
CA GLN A 266 30.59 16.81 18.41
C GLN A 266 31.19 18.22 18.31
N ASP A 267 32.01 18.50 17.29
CA ASP A 267 32.56 19.82 17.01
C ASP A 267 31.45 20.87 16.79
N ARG A 268 30.42 20.53 16.02
CA ARG A 268 29.21 21.36 15.87
C ARG A 268 28.52 21.58 17.23
N MET A 269 28.38 20.55 18.07
CA MET A 269 27.75 20.68 19.39
C MET A 269 28.57 21.53 20.37
N ARG A 270 29.90 21.61 20.21
CA ARG A 270 30.79 22.53 20.94
C ARG A 270 30.61 23.98 20.45
N LYS A 271 30.61 24.20 19.14
CA LYS A 271 30.56 25.54 18.50
C LYS A 271 29.22 26.27 18.58
N LEU A 272 28.13 25.58 18.92
CA LEU A 272 26.80 26.21 19.05
C LEU A 272 26.70 27.22 20.21
N GLU A 273 26.18 28.41 19.93
CA GLU A 273 25.74 29.40 20.93
C GLU A 273 24.40 28.97 21.53
N ARG A 274 24.26 29.05 22.86
CA ARG A 274 23.07 28.61 23.60
C ARG A 274 22.40 29.81 24.27
N LYS A 275 21.35 30.32 23.63
CA LYS A 275 20.61 31.53 24.01
C LYS A 275 19.73 31.36 25.25
N TRP A 276 19.26 30.14 25.53
CA TRP A 276 18.32 29.87 26.62
C TRP A 276 19.03 29.16 27.77
N LEU A 277 18.72 29.55 29.02
CA LEU A 277 19.24 28.85 30.19
C LEU A 277 18.69 27.42 30.23
N PHE A 278 17.38 27.25 30.08
CA PHE A 278 16.74 25.95 30.09
C PHE A 278 15.62 25.81 29.07
N SER A 279 15.16 24.58 28.81
CA SER A 279 14.08 24.32 27.88
C SER A 279 13.24 23.10 28.25
N PHE A 280 11.98 23.07 27.82
CA PHE A 280 11.09 21.92 28.01
C PHE A 280 10.25 21.65 26.76
N ALA A 281 10.12 20.37 26.40
CA ALA A 281 9.17 19.88 25.41
C ALA A 281 8.18 18.92 26.11
N GLY A 282 6.90 19.29 26.12
CA GLY A 282 5.84 18.48 26.72
C GLY A 282 4.48 19.18 26.78
N ALA A 283 3.48 18.39 27.16
CA ALA A 283 2.12 18.83 27.48
C ALA A 283 1.79 18.46 28.95
N PRO A 284 0.82 19.13 29.60
CA PRO A 284 0.35 18.73 30.93
C PRO A 284 -0.33 17.35 30.90
N ARG A 285 -0.36 16.66 32.04
CA ARG A 285 -1.11 15.41 32.26
C ARG A 285 -2.28 15.68 33.22
N PRO A 286 -3.39 16.30 32.78
CA PRO A 286 -4.58 16.45 33.62
C PRO A 286 -5.06 15.07 34.11
N GLY A 287 -5.54 14.99 35.35
CA GLY A 287 -5.95 13.74 35.99
C GLY A 287 -4.85 12.94 36.71
N ASN A 288 -3.56 13.23 36.49
CA ASN A 288 -2.47 12.58 37.23
C ASN A 288 -1.83 13.55 38.26
N PRO A 289 -2.18 13.47 39.56
CA PRO A 289 -1.68 14.39 40.59
C PRO A 289 -0.20 14.19 40.94
N LYS A 290 0.41 13.06 40.55
CA LYS A 290 1.86 12.84 40.73
C LYS A 290 2.69 13.61 39.68
N SER A 291 2.13 13.93 38.52
CA SER A 291 2.86 14.54 37.41
C SER A 291 3.22 16.02 37.67
N ILE A 292 4.51 16.35 37.61
CA ILE A 292 5.02 17.72 37.76
C ILE A 292 5.03 18.55 36.45
N ARG A 293 4.53 17.99 35.35
CA ARG A 293 4.63 18.63 34.03
C ARG A 293 3.90 19.97 33.93
N GLY A 294 2.75 20.11 34.60
CA GLY A 294 2.01 21.38 34.63
C GLY A 294 2.79 22.48 35.37
N GLN A 295 3.46 22.12 36.47
CA GLN A 295 4.31 22.99 37.26
C GLN A 295 5.53 23.46 36.45
N ILE A 296 6.20 22.53 35.74
CA ILE A 296 7.32 22.85 34.83
C ILE A 296 6.87 23.77 33.69
N ILE A 297 5.72 23.49 33.05
CA ILE A 297 5.16 24.35 32.00
C ILE A 297 4.89 25.76 32.54
N ASN A 298 4.30 25.88 33.74
CA ASN A 298 3.99 27.17 34.33
C ASN A 298 5.25 27.96 34.76
N GLN A 299 6.26 27.30 35.35
CA GLN A 299 7.55 27.96 35.62
C GLN A 299 8.22 28.41 34.31
N CYS A 300 8.21 27.57 33.27
CA CYS A 300 8.82 27.89 31.98
C CYS A 300 8.08 29.01 31.21
N ARG A 301 6.74 29.07 31.26
CA ARG A 301 5.93 30.16 30.68
C ARG A 301 6.19 31.51 31.35
N ASN A 302 6.48 31.50 32.66
CA ASN A 302 6.74 32.72 33.44
C ASN A 302 8.22 33.15 33.39
N SER A 303 9.11 32.27 32.94
CA SER A 303 10.55 32.51 32.79
C SER A 303 10.87 33.26 31.49
N LYS A 304 11.78 34.24 31.55
CA LYS A 304 12.34 34.91 30.36
C LYS A 304 13.52 34.17 29.75
N VAL A 305 14.09 33.19 30.46
CA VAL A 305 15.28 32.41 30.03
C VAL A 305 14.96 30.93 29.73
N CYS A 306 13.72 30.49 29.95
CA CYS A 306 13.23 29.20 29.51
C CYS A 306 12.73 29.22 28.05
N LYS A 307 13.01 28.16 27.29
CA LYS A 307 12.35 27.90 26.01
C LYS A 307 11.35 26.75 26.11
N LEU A 308 10.07 27.08 25.95
CA LEU A 308 9.00 26.09 25.92
C LEU A 308 8.66 25.63 24.48
N LEU A 309 8.30 24.36 24.34
CA LEU A 309 7.66 23.75 23.18
C LEU A 309 6.47 22.91 23.66
N GLU A 310 5.26 23.43 23.47
CA GLU A 310 4.03 22.81 23.97
C GLU A 310 3.50 21.76 22.96
N CYS A 311 2.96 20.64 23.48
CA CYS A 311 2.65 19.44 22.69
C CYS A 311 1.15 19.10 22.69
N ASP A 312 0.29 20.10 22.48
CA ASP A 312 -1.17 19.93 22.50
C ASP A 312 -1.71 19.22 21.25
N PHE A 313 -2.97 18.77 21.32
CA PHE A 313 -3.67 17.98 20.29
C PHE A 313 -4.07 18.80 19.03
N GLY A 314 -3.11 19.44 18.35
CA GLY A 314 -3.29 20.24 17.14
C GLY A 314 -2.07 20.20 16.21
N GLU A 315 -1.68 21.33 15.59
CA GLU A 315 -0.41 21.48 14.84
C GLU A 315 0.83 21.46 15.80
N SER A 316 0.98 20.38 16.57
CA SER A 316 2.03 20.19 17.56
C SER A 316 3.40 20.04 16.90
N LYS A 317 4.30 20.97 17.20
CA LYS A 317 5.70 20.91 16.77
C LYS A 317 6.52 19.87 17.53
N CYS A 318 5.95 19.20 18.54
CA CYS A 318 6.63 18.12 19.25
C CYS A 318 6.72 16.82 18.43
N HIS A 319 5.95 16.68 17.35
CA HIS A 319 6.11 15.57 16.40
C HIS A 319 7.20 15.84 15.35
N SER A 320 7.86 17.01 15.41
CA SER A 320 8.94 17.40 14.50
C SER A 320 10.30 17.24 15.20
N PRO A 321 11.12 16.23 14.83
CA PRO A 321 12.43 16.02 15.46
C PRO A 321 13.36 17.22 15.31
N SER A 322 13.31 17.89 14.16
CA SER A 322 14.08 19.11 13.89
C SER A 322 13.66 20.28 14.79
N SER A 323 12.38 20.40 15.17
CA SER A 323 11.92 21.43 16.12
C SER A 323 12.44 21.19 17.54
N ILE A 324 12.41 19.92 18.00
CA ILE A 324 12.96 19.52 19.30
C ILE A 324 14.48 19.71 19.34
N MET A 325 15.19 19.19 18.32
CA MET A 325 16.65 19.31 18.24
C MET A 325 17.10 20.77 18.10
N GLN A 326 16.38 21.63 17.37
CA GLN A 326 16.68 23.07 17.32
C GLN A 326 16.54 23.73 18.70
N MET A 327 15.51 23.36 19.47
CA MET A 327 15.33 23.88 20.83
C MET A 327 16.48 23.44 21.75
N PHE A 328 16.79 22.15 21.78
CA PHE A 328 17.87 21.60 22.62
C PHE A 328 19.26 22.13 22.19
N GLN A 329 19.53 22.31 20.89
CA GLN A 329 20.76 22.92 20.39
C GLN A 329 20.92 24.40 20.83
N SER A 330 19.82 25.09 21.15
CA SER A 330 19.81 26.50 21.57
C SER A 330 19.78 26.74 23.09
N SER A 331 19.79 25.67 23.89
CA SER A 331 19.58 25.74 25.35
C SER A 331 20.76 25.12 26.12
N LEU A 332 21.12 25.64 27.29
CA LEU A 332 22.16 25.05 28.15
C LEU A 332 21.64 23.78 28.84
N PHE A 333 20.46 23.89 29.46
CA PHE A 333 19.79 22.81 30.18
C PHE A 333 18.50 22.35 29.48
N CYS A 334 18.17 21.07 29.59
CA CYS A 334 17.00 20.47 28.96
C CYS A 334 16.21 19.62 29.96
N LEU A 335 14.97 20.03 30.26
CA LEU A 335 14.18 19.44 31.34
C LEU A 335 13.60 18.08 30.94
N GLN A 336 13.92 17.05 31.71
CA GLN A 336 13.51 15.67 31.52
C GLN A 336 12.71 15.13 32.72
N PRO A 337 11.52 15.68 33.02
CA PRO A 337 10.56 15.00 33.91
C PRO A 337 10.07 13.69 33.30
N GLN A 338 9.46 12.85 34.13
CA GLN A 338 8.93 11.54 33.76
C GLN A 338 7.96 11.57 32.56
N GLY A 339 7.84 10.42 31.91
CA GLY A 339 6.84 10.09 30.90
C GLY A 339 5.60 9.46 31.53
N ASP A 340 5.11 8.43 30.85
CA ASP A 340 4.26 7.40 31.45
C ASP A 340 5.13 6.25 32.02
N SER A 341 6.44 6.36 31.81
CA SER A 341 7.55 5.57 32.38
C SER A 341 8.67 6.54 32.82
N TYR A 342 9.75 6.04 33.44
CA TYR A 342 10.74 6.92 34.08
C TYR A 342 11.59 7.73 33.10
N THR A 343 11.95 7.17 31.95
CA THR A 343 12.85 7.81 30.97
C THR A 343 12.13 8.06 29.65
N ARG A 344 12.55 9.12 28.94
CA ARG A 344 12.03 9.48 27.62
C ARG A 344 13.18 9.58 26.63
N ARG A 345 12.91 9.21 25.37
CA ARG A 345 13.80 9.46 24.21
C ARG A 345 14.40 10.87 24.19
N SER A 346 13.61 11.87 24.60
CA SER A 346 14.02 13.27 24.69
C SER A 346 15.27 13.52 25.57
N ALA A 347 15.59 12.64 26.52
CA ALA A 347 16.84 12.70 27.28
C ALA A 347 18.05 12.46 26.38
N PHE A 348 18.02 11.39 25.58
CA PHE A 348 19.07 11.04 24.62
C PHE A 348 19.15 12.04 23.46
N ASP A 349 18.01 12.51 22.95
CA ASP A 349 17.98 13.61 21.97
C ASP A 349 18.60 14.90 22.54
N SER A 350 18.40 15.20 23.83
CA SER A 350 19.03 16.38 24.47
C SER A 350 20.53 16.24 24.65
N MET A 351 21.02 15.03 25.01
CA MET A 351 22.45 14.76 25.10
C MET A 351 23.13 14.77 23.71
N LEU A 352 22.47 14.19 22.69
CA LEU A 352 22.88 14.31 21.28
C LEU A 352 22.96 15.78 20.83
N ALA A 353 22.04 16.63 21.29
CA ALA A 353 22.05 18.06 21.04
C ALA A 353 23.08 18.84 21.88
N GLY A 354 23.95 18.17 22.66
CA GLY A 354 24.92 18.79 23.56
C GLY A 354 24.29 19.62 24.69
N CYS A 355 23.03 19.37 25.02
CA CYS A 355 22.28 20.04 26.08
C CYS A 355 22.37 19.20 27.37
N ILE A 356 22.57 19.85 28.52
CA ILE A 356 22.69 19.16 29.80
C ILE A 356 21.28 18.70 30.25
N PRO A 357 21.00 17.39 30.37
CA PRO A 357 19.71 16.94 30.85
C PRO A 357 19.52 17.27 32.34
N VAL A 358 18.30 17.70 32.68
CA VAL A 358 17.85 17.93 34.05
C VAL A 358 16.81 16.87 34.39
N PHE A 359 17.17 15.90 35.22
CA PHE A 359 16.28 14.81 35.62
C PHE A 359 15.55 15.16 36.92
N PHE A 360 14.28 14.76 37.00
CA PHE A 360 13.43 15.04 38.16
C PHE A 360 13.10 13.81 39.01
N HIS A 361 13.35 12.63 38.46
CA HIS A 361 13.28 11.36 39.17
C HIS A 361 14.62 10.62 38.98
N PRO A 362 15.26 10.11 40.04
CA PRO A 362 16.56 9.44 39.93
C PRO A 362 16.44 8.10 39.17
N GLY A 363 15.26 7.47 39.27
CA GLY A 363 14.88 6.29 38.48
C GLY A 363 14.86 6.50 36.96
N SER A 364 15.09 7.72 36.44
CA SER A 364 15.27 7.98 35.02
C SER A 364 16.64 7.48 34.52
N ALA A 365 17.69 8.31 34.59
CA ALA A 365 18.97 7.99 33.94
C ALA A 365 19.96 7.21 34.82
N TYR A 366 19.88 7.36 36.15
CA TYR A 366 21.00 7.05 37.06
C TYR A 366 21.11 5.57 37.44
N THR A 367 20.02 4.82 37.30
CA THR A 367 19.96 3.35 37.46
C THR A 367 20.15 2.66 36.11
N GLN A 368 19.30 3.00 35.15
CA GLN A 368 19.02 2.12 34.01
C GLN A 368 20.20 1.97 33.04
N TYR A 369 20.89 3.08 32.74
CA TYR A 369 21.88 3.15 31.65
C TYR A 369 23.31 3.17 32.18
N THR A 370 23.58 2.49 33.31
CA THR A 370 24.88 2.47 34.00
C THR A 370 26.06 1.93 33.17
N TRP A 371 25.79 1.26 32.05
CA TRP A 371 26.83 0.87 31.08
C TRP A 371 27.19 2.00 30.11
N HIS A 372 26.27 2.93 29.86
CA HIS A 372 26.41 4.00 28.86
C HIS A 372 26.80 5.34 29.49
N LEU A 373 26.23 5.65 30.66
CA LEU A 373 26.40 6.91 31.39
C LEU A 373 27.37 6.76 32.58
N PRO A 374 28.13 7.82 32.96
CA PRO A 374 29.00 7.81 34.13
C PRO A 374 28.22 7.62 35.45
N LYS A 375 28.82 6.93 36.44
CA LYS A 375 28.25 6.82 37.80
C LYS A 375 28.08 8.17 38.48
N ASN A 376 29.05 9.07 38.35
CA ASN A 376 28.95 10.41 38.92
C ASN A 376 28.05 11.31 38.03
N PHE A 377 26.74 11.28 38.28
CA PHE A 377 25.73 11.98 37.49
C PHE A 377 25.92 13.51 37.43
N THR A 378 26.55 14.11 38.45
CA THR A 378 26.83 15.56 38.51
C THR A 378 27.79 16.03 37.41
N THR A 379 28.51 15.10 36.76
CA THR A 379 29.42 15.42 35.66
C THR A 379 28.72 15.66 34.33
N TYR A 380 27.47 15.20 34.14
CA TYR A 380 26.76 15.32 32.85
C TYR A 380 25.30 15.75 32.97
N SER A 381 24.75 15.87 34.19
CA SER A 381 23.32 16.14 34.40
C SER A 381 23.07 16.91 35.69
N VAL A 382 21.90 17.53 35.79
CA VAL A 382 21.39 18.13 37.04
C VAL A 382 20.23 17.30 37.57
N PHE A 383 20.18 17.09 38.88
CA PHE A 383 19.05 16.48 39.56
C PHE A 383 18.26 17.55 40.33
N ILE A 384 16.93 17.55 40.19
CA ILE A 384 16.01 18.42 40.96
C ILE A 384 14.82 17.55 41.41
N PRO A 385 14.67 17.22 42.71
CA PRO A 385 13.61 16.31 43.15
C PRO A 385 12.21 16.76 42.72
N GLU A 386 11.44 15.84 42.12
CA GLU A 386 10.07 16.15 41.68
C GLU A 386 9.14 16.57 42.83
N ASP A 387 9.40 16.09 44.04
CA ASP A 387 8.67 16.46 45.25
C ASP A 387 8.76 17.96 45.56
N ASP A 388 9.92 18.58 45.34
CA ASP A 388 10.11 20.02 45.57
C ASP A 388 9.37 20.86 44.53
N ILE A 389 9.31 20.38 43.28
CA ILE A 389 8.51 21.00 42.23
C ILE A 389 7.01 20.82 42.50
N ARG A 390 6.60 19.67 43.05
CA ARG A 390 5.20 19.39 43.42
C ARG A 390 4.73 20.25 44.60
N LYS A 391 5.57 20.40 45.62
CA LYS A 391 5.35 21.25 46.81
C LYS A 391 5.55 22.75 46.52
N ARG A 392 6.19 23.10 45.40
CA ARG A 392 6.63 24.45 44.98
C ARG A 392 7.74 25.05 45.87
N ASN A 393 8.54 24.20 46.51
CA ASN A 393 9.68 24.59 47.35
C ASN A 393 10.88 25.11 46.54
N VAL A 394 10.98 24.75 45.25
CA VAL A 394 12.14 25.07 44.40
C VAL A 394 11.74 25.70 43.06
N SER A 395 12.45 26.77 42.71
CA SER A 395 12.45 27.42 41.40
C SER A 395 13.54 26.80 40.51
N ILE A 396 13.14 26.29 39.34
CA ILE A 396 14.06 25.66 38.39
C ILE A 396 15.04 26.69 37.81
N GLU A 397 14.59 27.93 37.59
CA GLU A 397 15.43 29.02 37.07
C GLU A 397 16.55 29.38 38.05
N GLU A 398 16.22 29.57 39.33
CA GLU A 398 17.21 29.85 40.38
C GLU A 398 18.19 28.68 40.55
N ARG A 399 17.69 27.44 40.62
CA ARG A 399 18.53 26.26 40.86
C ARG A 399 19.52 25.99 39.73
N LEU A 400 19.15 26.30 38.48
CA LEU A 400 20.05 26.21 37.33
C LEU A 400 20.98 27.43 37.20
N SER A 401 20.54 28.61 37.65
CA SER A 401 21.38 29.83 37.69
C SER A 401 22.48 29.79 38.76
N GLN A 402 22.33 28.95 39.79
CA GLN A 402 23.37 28.70 40.81
C GLN A 402 24.59 27.93 40.27
N ILE A 403 24.50 27.28 39.10
CA ILE A 403 25.58 26.46 38.55
C ILE A 403 26.57 27.36 37.80
N SER A 404 27.84 27.35 38.23
CA SER A 404 28.85 28.26 37.67
C SER A 404 29.09 28.03 36.16
N PRO A 405 29.35 29.07 35.35
CA PRO A 405 29.56 28.91 33.90
C PRO A 405 30.67 27.93 33.51
N GLU A 406 31.73 27.82 34.32
CA GLU A 406 32.81 26.85 34.09
C GLU A 406 32.36 25.42 34.38
N GLN A 407 31.56 25.20 35.42
CA GLN A 407 30.92 23.89 35.68
C GLN A 407 29.96 23.52 34.55
N VAL A 408 29.14 24.47 34.04
CA VAL A 408 28.28 24.25 32.86
C VAL A 408 29.11 23.87 31.63
N LYS A 409 30.28 24.49 31.42
CA LYS A 409 31.21 24.17 30.33
C LYS A 409 31.80 22.76 30.46
N ILE A 410 32.22 22.36 31.66
CA ILE A 410 32.69 20.99 31.95
C ILE A 410 31.57 19.98 31.68
N MET A 411 30.36 20.21 32.23
CA MET A 411 29.22 19.30 32.06
C MET A 411 28.80 19.14 30.60
N ARG A 412 28.77 20.25 29.84
CA ARG A 412 28.47 20.24 28.40
C ARG A 412 29.50 19.44 27.61
N GLU A 413 30.79 19.60 27.90
CA GLU A 413 31.84 18.84 27.22
C GLU A 413 31.78 17.35 27.57
N THR A 414 31.46 17.00 28.82
CA THR A 414 31.17 15.60 29.21
C THR A 414 29.98 15.02 28.44
N VAL A 415 28.86 15.75 28.34
CA VAL A 415 27.69 15.33 27.54
C VAL A 415 28.04 15.11 26.07
N ILE A 416 28.83 16.01 25.46
CA ILE A 416 29.25 15.88 24.05
C ILE A 416 30.15 14.66 23.85
N ASN A 417 31.04 14.36 24.79
CA ASN A 417 31.92 13.18 24.72
C ASN A 417 31.19 11.85 24.99
N LEU A 418 30.00 11.87 25.59
CA LEU A 418 29.15 10.67 25.73
C LEU A 418 28.41 10.29 24.43
N ILE A 419 28.26 11.21 23.48
CA ILE A 419 27.46 11.02 22.24
C ILE A 419 27.70 9.66 21.54
N PRO A 420 28.94 9.18 21.30
CA PRO A 420 29.16 7.88 20.63
C PRO A 420 28.47 6.71 21.37
N ARG A 421 28.53 6.69 22.71
CA ARG A 421 27.98 5.63 23.57
C ARG A 421 26.44 5.64 23.66
N LEU A 422 25.79 6.65 23.08
CA LEU A 422 24.36 6.95 23.17
C LEU A 422 23.64 6.91 21.82
N ILE A 423 24.37 6.69 20.72
CA ILE A 423 23.85 6.55 19.35
C ILE A 423 24.16 5.17 18.82
N TYR A 424 23.45 4.76 17.78
CA TYR A 424 23.68 3.49 17.09
C TYR A 424 24.23 3.79 15.70
N ALA A 425 25.24 3.06 15.25
CA ALA A 425 25.81 3.22 13.90
C ALA A 425 24.79 2.87 12.80
N ASP A 426 25.06 3.26 11.56
CA ASP A 426 24.34 2.70 10.41
C ASP A 426 24.64 1.19 10.30
N PRO A 427 23.62 0.29 10.32
CA PRO A 427 23.85 -1.15 10.29
C PRO A 427 24.47 -1.68 8.97
N ARG A 428 24.67 -0.81 7.98
CA ARG A 428 25.35 -1.11 6.71
C ARG A 428 26.86 -0.82 6.76
N SER A 429 27.37 -0.24 7.85
CA SER A 429 28.80 0.01 8.06
C SER A 429 29.21 -0.30 9.51
N LYS A 430 30.38 0.15 9.94
CA LYS A 430 30.81 0.12 11.34
C LYS A 430 31.67 1.35 11.65
N LEU A 431 31.59 1.85 12.89
CA LEU A 431 32.58 2.74 13.46
C LEU A 431 33.92 1.99 13.65
N GLU A 432 35.04 2.68 13.40
CA GLU A 432 36.37 2.08 13.32
C GLU A 432 37.12 2.14 14.65
N THR A 433 37.07 3.29 15.35
CA THR A 433 37.71 3.52 16.65
C THR A 433 36.71 3.81 17.76
N LEU A 434 35.61 4.48 17.41
CA LEU A 434 34.49 4.73 18.30
C LEU A 434 33.65 3.46 18.51
N ARG A 435 33.06 3.34 19.70
CA ARG A 435 32.07 2.30 20.02
C ARG A 435 30.70 2.95 20.10
N ASP A 436 29.75 2.39 19.38
CA ASP A 436 28.36 2.82 19.45
C ASP A 436 27.66 2.25 20.71
N ALA A 437 26.38 2.56 20.90
CA ALA A 437 25.60 2.02 22.01
C ALA A 437 25.50 0.48 21.98
N PHE A 438 25.44 -0.15 20.81
CA PHE A 438 25.40 -1.61 20.71
C PHE A 438 26.74 -2.25 21.08
N ASP A 439 27.88 -1.75 20.56
CA ASP A 439 29.23 -2.18 20.94
C ASP A 439 29.46 -2.04 22.48
N VAL A 440 28.93 -0.97 23.10
CA VAL A 440 29.01 -0.74 24.56
C VAL A 440 28.20 -1.79 25.32
N ALA A 441 26.96 -2.05 24.95
CA ALA A 441 26.10 -3.01 25.64
C ALA A 441 26.60 -4.45 25.45
N VAL A 442 27.08 -4.80 24.25
CA VAL A 442 27.69 -6.09 23.93
C VAL A 442 28.96 -6.33 24.75
N GLN A 443 29.85 -5.34 24.88
CA GLN A 443 31.04 -5.46 25.73
C GLN A 443 30.64 -5.71 27.20
N ALA A 444 29.66 -4.99 27.72
CA ALA A 444 29.22 -5.15 29.11
C ALA A 444 28.62 -6.54 29.40
N VAL A 445 27.90 -7.14 28.42
CA VAL A 445 27.47 -8.54 28.51
C VAL A 445 28.68 -9.50 28.51
N ILE A 446 29.65 -9.32 27.60
CA ILE A 446 30.87 -10.16 27.56
C ILE A 446 31.63 -10.10 28.90
N ASP A 447 31.74 -8.92 29.50
CA ASP A 447 32.43 -8.70 30.78
C ASP A 447 31.66 -9.34 31.95
N LYS A 448 30.32 -9.21 31.98
CA LYS A 448 29.42 -9.90 32.92
C LYS A 448 29.61 -11.42 32.85
N VAL A 449 29.59 -11.99 31.65
CA VAL A 449 29.71 -13.43 31.43
C VAL A 449 31.10 -13.95 31.78
N THR A 450 32.15 -13.20 31.46
CA THR A 450 33.53 -13.56 31.81
C THR A 450 33.74 -13.53 33.33
N ARG A 451 33.13 -12.58 34.04
CA ARG A 451 33.13 -12.56 35.52
C ARG A 451 32.41 -13.78 36.10
N LEU A 452 31.21 -14.10 35.60
CA LEU A 452 30.45 -15.28 36.05
C LEU A 452 31.24 -16.59 35.85
N ARG A 453 31.83 -16.79 34.67
CA ARG A 453 32.65 -17.98 34.36
C ARG A 453 33.88 -18.10 35.29
N ARG A 454 34.52 -16.99 35.66
CA ARG A 454 35.63 -16.99 36.65
C ARG A 454 35.17 -17.33 38.06
N ASN A 455 34.04 -16.78 38.52
CA ASN A 455 33.50 -17.07 39.86
C ASN A 455 33.19 -18.56 40.04
N ILE A 456 32.58 -19.19 39.02
CA ILE A 456 32.27 -20.63 39.02
C ILE A 456 33.54 -21.49 39.19
N ILE A 457 34.61 -21.17 38.46
CA ILE A 457 35.91 -21.89 38.59
C ILE A 457 36.54 -21.70 39.97
N GLN A 458 36.34 -20.54 40.61
CA GLN A 458 36.85 -20.25 41.94
C GLN A 458 35.98 -20.81 43.08
N GLY A 459 34.97 -21.64 42.78
CA GLY A 459 34.04 -22.18 43.78
C GLY A 459 33.12 -21.14 44.42
N ARG A 460 33.06 -19.92 43.88
CA ARG A 460 32.33 -18.77 44.45
C ARG A 460 30.88 -18.78 43.97
N THR A 461 30.08 -19.68 44.52
CA THR A 461 28.64 -19.81 44.23
C THR A 461 27.77 -18.81 44.98
N GLU A 462 28.26 -18.21 46.07
CA GLU A 462 27.56 -17.15 46.80
C GLU A 462 27.91 -15.76 46.21
N TYR A 463 27.10 -15.30 45.25
CA TYR A 463 26.77 -13.88 44.98
C TYR A 463 25.67 -13.77 43.89
N ASP A 464 24.73 -14.72 43.86
CA ASP A 464 23.70 -14.79 42.80
C ASP A 464 22.65 -13.67 42.90
N ASN A 465 22.54 -13.03 44.07
CA ASN A 465 21.79 -11.79 44.29
C ASN A 465 22.66 -10.54 44.03
N PHE A 466 23.27 -10.41 42.84
CA PHE A 466 23.83 -9.12 42.42
C PHE A 466 22.72 -8.18 41.91
N VAL A 467 21.80 -7.85 42.82
CA VAL A 467 20.78 -6.81 42.70
C VAL A 467 21.47 -5.45 42.45
N GLU A 468 20.73 -4.43 42.02
CA GLU A 468 21.11 -3.05 42.27
C GLU A 468 21.09 -2.73 43.79
N GLU A 469 21.89 -3.41 44.62
CA GLU A 469 22.14 -3.00 46.02
C GLU A 469 23.07 -1.77 46.11
N ASN A 470 23.49 -1.25 44.96
CA ASN A 470 23.94 0.13 44.79
C ASN A 470 23.02 0.89 43.81
N SER A 471 21.72 0.59 43.85
CA SER A 471 20.70 1.54 43.43
C SER A 471 20.82 2.75 44.36
N TRP A 472 21.13 3.90 43.77
CA TRP A 472 21.14 5.28 44.26
C TRP A 472 20.07 5.66 45.32
N LYS A 473 19.05 4.82 45.53
CA LYS A 473 17.99 4.91 46.54
C LYS A 473 18.52 5.14 47.96
N TYR A 474 19.78 4.80 48.22
CA TYR A 474 20.46 5.03 49.50
C TYR A 474 21.58 6.10 49.47
N ASP A 475 21.99 6.59 48.30
CA ASP A 475 23.03 7.64 48.14
C ASP A 475 22.46 9.06 48.04
N LEU A 476 21.12 9.20 47.96
CA LEU A 476 20.41 10.48 47.76
C LEU A 476 19.45 10.85 48.91
N LEU A 477 19.55 10.15 50.06
CA LEU A 477 18.74 10.39 51.25
C LEU A 477 19.63 10.29 52.50
N ASP A 478 19.55 11.28 53.38
CA ASP A 478 20.29 11.29 54.65
C ASP A 478 19.89 10.12 55.57
N GLU A 479 20.79 9.74 56.48
CA GLU A 479 20.65 8.58 57.37
C GLU A 479 19.56 8.77 58.45
N GLY A 480 18.29 8.65 58.05
CA GLY A 480 17.16 8.71 58.98
C GLY A 480 15.80 8.20 58.47
N GLN A 481 15.66 7.88 57.17
CA GLN A 481 14.37 7.47 56.58
C GLN A 481 14.45 6.08 55.92
N ARG A 482 14.64 5.03 56.72
CA ARG A 482 14.62 3.63 56.28
C ARG A 482 13.60 2.82 57.08
N GLU A 483 12.40 2.64 56.53
CA GLU A 483 11.44 1.62 56.99
C GLU A 483 11.12 0.60 55.89
N PRO A 484 10.90 -0.69 56.23
CA PRO A 484 10.51 -1.73 55.28
C PRO A 484 8.99 -1.93 55.26
N CYS A 485 8.40 -2.04 54.06
CA CYS A 485 7.01 -2.47 53.89
C CYS A 485 6.92 -3.70 52.99
N LEU A 486 6.56 -4.82 53.60
CA LEU A 486 6.04 -6.03 52.95
C LEU A 486 4.64 -6.30 53.55
N ASN A 487 3.81 -7.05 52.83
CA ASN A 487 2.46 -7.51 53.19
C ASN A 487 1.34 -6.44 53.18
N SER A 488 0.30 -6.69 52.37
CA SER A 488 -1.08 -6.85 52.88
C SER A 488 -2.07 -7.31 51.78
N LEU A 489 -3.09 -8.06 52.22
CA LEU A 489 -4.39 -8.33 51.58
C LEU A 489 -4.50 -9.33 50.38
N LEU A 490 -4.75 -10.58 50.76
CA LEU A 490 -5.77 -11.50 50.21
C LEU A 490 -6.59 -12.01 51.43
N PRO A 491 -7.70 -12.77 51.26
CA PRO A 491 -8.90 -12.54 50.45
C PRO A 491 -10.17 -12.55 51.36
N LEU A 492 -11.39 -12.48 50.80
CA LEU A 492 -12.62 -12.83 51.56
C LEU A 492 -13.77 -13.32 50.63
N GLN A 493 -14.49 -14.36 51.07
CA GLN A 493 -15.72 -14.90 50.46
C GLN A 493 -16.93 -14.65 51.37
N THR A 494 -18.16 -14.68 50.84
CA THR A 494 -19.37 -15.21 51.55
C THR A 494 -20.59 -15.30 50.61
N THR A 495 -21.45 -16.30 50.79
CA THR A 495 -22.66 -16.65 49.98
C THR A 495 -23.58 -17.61 50.79
N PRO A 496 -24.66 -18.24 50.23
CA PRO A 496 -25.56 -17.79 49.13
C PRO A 496 -27.08 -17.48 49.37
N PRO A 497 -27.90 -18.07 50.28
CA PRO A 497 -29.30 -18.45 49.94
C PRO A 497 -30.39 -17.84 50.87
N PRO A 498 -31.70 -18.18 50.76
CA PRO A 498 -32.46 -18.97 49.75
C PRO A 498 -33.49 -18.04 49.00
N THR A 499 -34.68 -18.38 48.43
CA THR A 499 -35.62 -19.53 48.47
C THR A 499 -36.40 -19.76 47.14
N SER A 500 -37.11 -20.91 47.10
CA SER A 500 -38.36 -21.35 46.41
C SER A 500 -39.22 -20.41 45.52
N SER A 501 -40.01 -20.90 44.55
CA SER A 501 -40.11 -22.22 43.87
C SER A 501 -41.12 -22.19 42.70
N SER A 502 -41.08 -23.22 41.84
CA SER A 502 -42.10 -23.61 40.82
C SER A 502 -43.41 -24.15 41.50
N PRO A 503 -44.57 -24.48 40.83
CA PRO A 503 -44.66 -25.24 39.55
C PRO A 503 -45.90 -25.11 38.60
N SER A 504 -45.73 -25.73 37.41
CA SER A 504 -46.66 -26.57 36.59
C SER A 504 -48.08 -26.15 36.14
N ASN A 505 -48.23 -26.08 34.80
CA ASN A 505 -49.13 -26.84 33.91
C ASN A 505 -50.48 -27.42 34.40
N TYR A 506 -51.51 -27.30 33.53
CA TYR A 506 -52.51 -28.35 33.25
C TYR A 506 -52.75 -28.49 31.73
N LEU A 507 -53.45 -29.56 31.30
CA LEU A 507 -53.46 -30.10 29.93
C LEU A 507 -54.90 -30.46 29.46
N CYS A 508 -55.05 -30.89 28.19
CA CYS A 508 -56.17 -31.67 27.60
C CYS A 508 -57.40 -30.89 27.07
N LEU A 509 -58.15 -31.33 26.02
CA LEU A 509 -57.95 -32.36 24.98
C LEU A 509 -59.01 -32.25 23.82
N TYR A 510 -58.71 -32.84 22.64
CA TYR A 510 -59.64 -33.19 21.53
C TYR A 510 -60.41 -32.04 20.80
N PHE A 511 -61.03 -32.20 19.60
CA PHE A 511 -61.40 -33.39 18.77
C PHE A 511 -61.05 -33.20 17.25
N SER A 512 -61.35 -34.22 16.42
CA SER A 512 -61.01 -34.37 15.00
C SER A 512 -62.13 -33.96 14.00
N MET A 513 -61.79 -33.62 12.74
CA MET A 513 -62.33 -34.29 11.50
C MET A 513 -61.81 -33.72 10.15
N GLU A 514 -61.46 -34.63 9.23
CA GLU A 514 -61.48 -34.47 7.75
C GLU A 514 -62.77 -35.18 7.21
N PRO A 515 -63.22 -35.12 5.92
CA PRO A 515 -62.41 -35.09 4.69
C PRO A 515 -62.95 -34.30 3.45
N LYS A 516 -62.19 -34.43 2.36
CA LYS A 516 -62.44 -34.26 0.88
C LYS A 516 -63.91 -34.42 0.41
N LEU A 517 -64.38 -33.84 -0.71
CA LEU A 517 -63.87 -34.07 -2.10
C LEU A 517 -64.39 -33.05 -3.16
N HIS A 518 -63.62 -32.95 -4.26
CA HIS A 518 -63.62 -32.10 -5.47
C HIS A 518 -64.90 -31.74 -6.30
N LEU A 519 -64.62 -30.90 -7.34
CA LEU A 519 -65.25 -30.78 -8.68
C LEU A 519 -66.52 -29.93 -8.84
N PHE A 520 -66.34 -28.69 -9.38
CA PHE A 520 -67.12 -28.20 -10.54
C PHE A 520 -66.54 -26.98 -11.29
N PHE A 521 -65.51 -26.28 -10.79
CA PHE A 521 -65.04 -24.99 -11.34
C PHE A 521 -63.65 -25.00 -12.03
N SER A 522 -63.26 -26.10 -12.69
CA SER A 522 -62.00 -26.19 -13.47
C SER A 522 -62.18 -26.19 -14.99
N ALA A 523 -63.41 -26.08 -15.51
CA ALA A 523 -63.74 -26.42 -16.90
C ALA A 523 -63.87 -25.24 -17.89
N LEU A 524 -63.88 -23.97 -17.44
CA LEU A 524 -64.22 -22.82 -18.31
C LEU A 524 -63.20 -21.66 -18.35
N CYS A 525 -61.97 -21.86 -17.86
CA CYS A 525 -60.86 -20.91 -18.08
C CYS A 525 -59.83 -21.41 -19.11
N PHE A 526 -60.05 -22.58 -19.73
CA PHE A 526 -59.06 -23.26 -20.57
C PHE A 526 -59.08 -22.89 -22.06
N TYR A 527 -59.86 -21.88 -22.47
CA TYR A 527 -60.17 -21.61 -23.89
C TYR A 527 -59.83 -20.20 -24.42
N LEU A 528 -59.10 -19.36 -23.67
CA LEU A 528 -58.71 -18.01 -24.12
C LEU A 528 -57.23 -17.62 -23.91
N VAL A 529 -56.31 -18.60 -23.81
CA VAL A 529 -54.86 -18.37 -23.98
C VAL A 529 -54.24 -19.48 -24.82
N SER A 530 -54.63 -19.54 -26.11
CA SER A 530 -54.11 -20.51 -27.09
C SER A 530 -53.68 -19.81 -28.39
N ALA A 531 -52.79 -18.82 -28.25
CA ALA A 531 -52.18 -18.07 -29.36
C ALA A 531 -50.73 -17.65 -29.06
N TYR A 532 -49.95 -18.50 -28.39
CA TYR A 532 -48.50 -18.34 -28.34
C TYR A 532 -47.91 -18.82 -29.67
N GLY A 533 -47.48 -17.88 -30.52
CA GLY A 533 -46.72 -18.20 -31.72
C GLY A 533 -45.34 -18.75 -31.34
N ASN A 534 -44.95 -19.87 -31.94
CA ASN A 534 -43.70 -20.57 -31.64
C ASN A 534 -42.49 -19.73 -32.10
N THR A 535 -41.89 -18.95 -31.20
CA THR A 535 -40.70 -18.14 -31.52
C THR A 535 -39.46 -19.02 -31.55
N LEU A 536 -39.00 -19.36 -32.75
CA LEU A 536 -37.69 -19.98 -32.98
C LEU A 536 -36.58 -19.13 -32.35
N ARG A 537 -35.63 -19.78 -31.68
CA ARG A 537 -34.38 -19.16 -31.20
C ARG A 537 -33.22 -20.11 -31.43
N THR A 538 -31.99 -19.60 -31.38
CA THR A 538 -30.80 -20.45 -31.53
C THR A 538 -30.50 -21.20 -30.25
N TYR A 539 -30.34 -22.53 -30.35
CA TYR A 539 -29.88 -23.39 -29.28
C TYR A 539 -28.71 -24.25 -29.76
N ILE A 540 -27.84 -24.59 -28.81
CA ILE A 540 -26.68 -25.46 -28.96
C ILE A 540 -27.06 -26.82 -28.36
N VAL A 541 -27.11 -27.84 -29.21
CA VAL A 541 -27.35 -29.25 -28.89
C VAL A 541 -26.00 -29.95 -28.79
N GLN A 542 -25.67 -30.46 -27.60
CA GLN A 542 -24.49 -31.28 -27.35
C GLN A 542 -24.87 -32.76 -27.44
N LEU A 543 -24.16 -33.52 -28.26
CA LEU A 543 -24.33 -34.96 -28.41
C LEU A 543 -23.28 -35.76 -27.64
N HIS A 544 -23.50 -37.05 -27.48
CA HIS A 544 -22.53 -37.97 -26.90
C HIS A 544 -21.42 -38.30 -27.93
N PRO A 545 -20.11 -38.14 -27.63
CA PRO A 545 -19.02 -38.42 -28.57
C PRO A 545 -18.91 -39.89 -29.03
N HIS A 546 -19.63 -40.79 -28.35
CA HIS A 546 -19.82 -42.19 -28.74
C HIS A 546 -21.32 -42.50 -28.80
N GLY A 547 -22.09 -41.62 -29.46
CA GLY A 547 -23.53 -41.78 -29.62
C GLY A 547 -23.86 -43.04 -30.42
N VAL A 548 -24.85 -43.81 -29.96
CA VAL A 548 -25.16 -45.14 -30.49
C VAL A 548 -25.65 -45.06 -31.94
N THR A 549 -26.34 -43.98 -32.31
CA THR A 549 -26.83 -43.75 -33.68
C THR A 549 -25.76 -43.26 -34.66
N SER A 550 -24.59 -42.82 -34.18
CA SER A 550 -23.53 -42.23 -35.03
C SER A 550 -23.01 -43.16 -36.12
N SER A 551 -22.97 -44.47 -35.86
CA SER A 551 -22.50 -45.49 -36.79
C SER A 551 -23.44 -45.73 -37.98
N SER A 552 -24.68 -45.25 -37.90
CA SER A 552 -25.69 -45.39 -38.96
C SER A 552 -25.55 -44.37 -40.09
N PHE A 553 -24.66 -43.37 -39.96
CA PHE A 553 -24.57 -42.24 -40.89
C PHE A 553 -23.16 -42.09 -41.48
N PRO A 554 -23.02 -41.82 -42.79
CA PRO A 554 -21.71 -41.77 -43.45
C PRO A 554 -20.91 -40.49 -43.14
N THR A 555 -21.52 -39.45 -42.54
CA THR A 555 -20.80 -38.26 -42.03
C THR A 555 -21.44 -37.73 -40.75
N LYS A 556 -20.64 -37.09 -39.90
CA LYS A 556 -21.12 -36.37 -38.70
C LYS A 556 -22.18 -35.31 -39.03
N PHE A 557 -22.05 -34.62 -40.18
CA PHE A 557 -23.02 -33.61 -40.60
C PHE A 557 -24.41 -34.22 -40.83
N LEU A 558 -24.48 -35.33 -41.56
CA LEU A 558 -25.75 -36.05 -41.80
C LEU A 558 -26.29 -36.69 -40.52
N TRP A 559 -25.42 -37.17 -39.63
CA TRP A 559 -25.83 -37.64 -38.30
C TRP A 559 -26.49 -36.51 -37.49
N HIS A 560 -25.87 -35.34 -37.43
CA HIS A 560 -26.40 -34.17 -36.70
C HIS A 560 -27.71 -33.66 -37.31
N LEU A 561 -27.82 -33.65 -38.64
CA LEU A 561 -29.04 -33.29 -39.36
C LEU A 561 -30.20 -34.25 -39.00
N SER A 562 -29.92 -35.55 -38.84
CA SER A 562 -30.95 -36.55 -38.52
C SER A 562 -31.69 -36.32 -37.19
N PHE A 563 -31.11 -35.59 -36.24
CA PHE A 563 -31.81 -35.21 -35.01
C PHE A 563 -32.85 -34.13 -35.27
N LEU A 564 -32.62 -33.25 -36.25
CA LEU A 564 -33.61 -32.27 -36.70
C LEU A 564 -34.69 -32.96 -37.54
N ASP A 565 -34.32 -33.87 -38.44
CA ASP A 565 -35.26 -34.67 -39.25
C ASP A 565 -36.24 -35.50 -38.39
N GLN A 566 -35.82 -35.91 -37.18
CA GLN A 566 -36.65 -36.63 -36.21
C GLN A 566 -37.52 -35.71 -35.31
N THR A 567 -37.27 -34.40 -35.32
CA THR A 567 -37.86 -33.44 -34.37
C THR A 567 -38.81 -32.45 -35.06
N LEU A 568 -38.50 -32.06 -36.30
CA LEU A 568 -39.26 -31.11 -37.09
C LEU A 568 -40.46 -31.78 -37.79
N SER A 569 -41.45 -30.99 -38.19
CA SER A 569 -42.53 -31.47 -39.04
C SER A 569 -42.05 -31.72 -40.47
N SER A 570 -42.64 -32.71 -41.15
CA SER A 570 -42.23 -33.16 -42.50
C SER A 570 -42.47 -32.15 -43.64
N GLU A 571 -42.79 -30.89 -43.33
CA GLU A 571 -42.91 -29.79 -44.27
C GLU A 571 -41.79 -28.75 -44.12
N GLU A 572 -40.94 -28.84 -43.08
CA GLU A 572 -39.78 -27.97 -42.89
C GLU A 572 -38.46 -28.63 -43.31
N ASP A 573 -37.58 -27.87 -43.96
CA ASP A 573 -36.23 -28.30 -44.32
C ASP A 573 -35.28 -28.17 -43.11
N SER A 574 -34.92 -29.31 -42.51
CA SER A 574 -33.94 -29.43 -41.43
C SER A 574 -32.61 -28.74 -41.72
N SER A 575 -32.16 -28.70 -42.99
CA SER A 575 -30.89 -28.07 -43.36
C SER A 575 -30.95 -26.54 -43.27
N SER A 576 -32.16 -25.96 -43.41
CA SER A 576 -32.40 -24.53 -43.16
C SER A 576 -32.45 -24.17 -41.67
N ARG A 577 -32.70 -25.16 -40.78
CA ARG A 577 -32.69 -25.00 -39.31
C ARG A 577 -31.30 -25.19 -38.71
N LEU A 578 -30.45 -26.02 -39.32
CA LEU A 578 -29.09 -26.33 -38.87
C LEU A 578 -28.11 -25.18 -39.17
N LEU A 579 -27.65 -24.46 -38.14
CA LEU A 579 -26.71 -23.35 -38.30
C LEU A 579 -25.25 -23.81 -38.35
N TYR A 580 -24.86 -24.74 -37.48
CA TYR A 580 -23.48 -25.23 -37.36
C TYR A 580 -23.45 -26.68 -36.90
N SER A 581 -22.50 -27.47 -37.42
CA SER A 581 -22.22 -28.83 -36.99
C SER A 581 -20.80 -28.91 -36.41
N TYR A 582 -20.68 -29.29 -35.14
CA TYR A 582 -19.44 -29.37 -34.39
C TYR A 582 -18.98 -30.82 -34.25
N GLY A 583 -17.79 -31.14 -34.76
CA GLY A 583 -17.22 -32.50 -34.69
C GLY A 583 -15.86 -32.61 -33.98
N SER A 584 -15.37 -31.50 -33.42
CA SER A 584 -13.97 -31.37 -32.93
C SER A 584 -13.81 -30.63 -31.60
N ALA A 585 -14.59 -29.58 -31.34
CA ALA A 585 -14.56 -28.84 -30.06
C ALA A 585 -15.48 -29.48 -29.02
N MET A 586 -16.59 -30.04 -29.49
CA MET A 586 -17.49 -30.98 -28.84
C MET A 586 -18.19 -31.75 -29.98
N GLU A 587 -18.96 -32.79 -29.63
CA GLU A 587 -19.89 -33.41 -30.57
C GLU A 587 -21.27 -32.72 -30.48
N GLY A 588 -21.92 -32.51 -31.63
CA GLY A 588 -23.26 -31.93 -31.71
C GLY A 588 -23.35 -30.73 -32.65
N PHE A 589 -24.35 -29.87 -32.45
CA PHE A 589 -24.72 -28.83 -33.42
C PHE A 589 -25.36 -27.60 -32.78
N ALA A 590 -25.55 -26.54 -33.57
CA ALA A 590 -26.41 -25.41 -33.22
C ALA A 590 -27.50 -25.26 -34.28
N ALA A 591 -28.73 -25.01 -33.85
CA ALA A 591 -29.91 -24.92 -34.71
C ALA A 591 -30.91 -23.88 -34.21
N LEU A 592 -31.77 -23.41 -35.12
CA LEU A 592 -32.98 -22.66 -34.79
C LEU A 592 -34.07 -23.66 -34.36
N LEU A 593 -34.55 -23.53 -33.12
CA LEU A 593 -35.51 -24.44 -32.49
C LEU A 593 -36.59 -23.69 -31.70
N THR A 594 -37.76 -24.31 -31.57
CA THR A 594 -38.83 -23.92 -30.64
C THR A 594 -38.72 -24.68 -29.32
N GLU A 595 -39.35 -24.20 -28.24
CA GLU A 595 -39.32 -24.91 -26.94
C GLU A 595 -39.96 -26.31 -27.02
N THR A 596 -40.95 -26.52 -27.91
CA THR A 596 -41.54 -27.84 -28.18
C THR A 596 -40.57 -28.82 -28.84
N GLU A 597 -39.75 -28.36 -29.80
CA GLU A 597 -38.70 -29.18 -30.41
C GLU A 597 -37.58 -29.53 -29.41
N ILE A 598 -37.32 -28.64 -28.44
CA ILE A 598 -36.29 -28.84 -27.42
C ILE A 598 -36.69 -29.94 -26.42
N GLU A 599 -37.97 -30.04 -26.05
CA GLU A 599 -38.45 -31.13 -25.20
C GLU A 599 -38.34 -32.48 -25.91
N LEU A 600 -38.62 -32.53 -27.21
CA LEU A 600 -38.42 -33.72 -28.06
C LEU A 600 -36.93 -34.10 -28.17
N LEU A 601 -36.05 -33.15 -28.51
CA LEU A 601 -34.60 -33.39 -28.61
C LEU A 601 -33.99 -33.88 -27.29
N ARG A 602 -34.43 -33.34 -26.15
CA ARG A 602 -34.00 -33.81 -24.81
C ARG A 602 -34.38 -35.27 -24.51
N GLY A 603 -35.32 -35.85 -25.25
CA GLY A 603 -35.72 -37.25 -25.13
C GLY A 603 -34.89 -38.23 -25.98
N LEU A 604 -34.04 -37.75 -26.90
CA LEU A 604 -33.28 -38.61 -27.82
C LEU A 604 -32.01 -39.16 -27.14
N PRO A 605 -31.66 -40.45 -27.35
CA PRO A 605 -30.70 -41.18 -26.51
C PRO A 605 -29.26 -40.67 -26.57
N ASP A 606 -28.89 -39.98 -27.66
CA ASP A 606 -27.54 -39.43 -27.86
C ASP A 606 -27.43 -37.94 -27.50
N VAL A 607 -28.53 -37.28 -27.10
CA VAL A 607 -28.54 -35.84 -26.73
C VAL A 607 -28.17 -35.67 -25.26
N VAL A 608 -27.01 -35.08 -25.00
CA VAL A 608 -26.45 -34.87 -23.65
C VAL A 608 -26.95 -33.58 -23.01
N ALA A 609 -27.14 -32.51 -23.81
CA ALA A 609 -27.68 -31.25 -23.33
C ALA A 609 -28.19 -30.35 -24.48
N VAL A 610 -29.23 -29.56 -24.22
CA VAL A 610 -29.69 -28.48 -25.11
C VAL A 610 -29.68 -27.16 -24.36
N ARG A 611 -28.95 -26.16 -24.85
CA ARG A 611 -28.71 -24.86 -24.19
C ARG A 611 -29.00 -23.69 -25.13
N PRO A 612 -29.64 -22.59 -24.70
CA PRO A 612 -29.81 -21.41 -25.54
C PRO A 612 -28.46 -20.76 -25.86
N ASP A 613 -28.30 -20.29 -27.10
CA ASP A 613 -27.15 -19.46 -27.50
C ASP A 613 -27.21 -18.07 -26.85
N GLN A 614 -26.05 -17.43 -26.64
CA GLN A 614 -25.93 -16.21 -25.84
C GLN A 614 -25.01 -15.15 -26.46
N LEU A 615 -25.56 -13.95 -26.66
CA LEU A 615 -24.79 -12.79 -27.10
C LEU A 615 -23.83 -12.30 -26.00
N LEU A 616 -22.53 -12.52 -26.20
CA LEU A 616 -21.46 -12.04 -25.32
C LEU A 616 -21.01 -10.61 -25.70
N GLN A 617 -20.58 -9.81 -24.72
CA GLN A 617 -20.15 -8.42 -24.93
C GLN A 617 -18.63 -8.22 -24.79
N LEU A 618 -18.09 -7.26 -25.53
CA LEU A 618 -16.66 -6.90 -25.55
C LEU A 618 -16.20 -6.29 -24.22
N GLN A 619 -15.06 -6.76 -23.71
CA GLN A 619 -14.74 -6.64 -22.28
C GLN A 619 -13.78 -5.49 -21.88
N THR A 620 -13.30 -4.68 -22.82
CA THR A 620 -12.83 -3.31 -22.52
C THR A 620 -13.97 -2.33 -22.83
N THR A 621 -14.64 -1.85 -21.79
CA THR A 621 -16.01 -1.31 -21.95
C THR A 621 -16.10 0.18 -22.28
N TYR A 622 -15.19 1.03 -21.76
CA TYR A 622 -15.40 2.49 -21.87
C TYR A 622 -14.18 3.43 -21.85
N SER A 623 -13.12 3.19 -21.06
CA SER A 623 -12.10 4.24 -20.80
C SER A 623 -11.39 4.77 -22.05
N TYR A 624 -11.16 3.93 -23.06
CA TYR A 624 -10.61 4.37 -24.34
C TYR A 624 -11.56 5.32 -25.11
N LYS A 625 -12.87 5.10 -25.04
CA LYS A 625 -13.89 5.97 -25.68
C LYS A 625 -13.92 7.34 -25.01
N PHE A 626 -13.82 7.36 -23.68
CA PHE A 626 -13.69 8.60 -22.90
C PHE A 626 -12.43 9.40 -23.26
N LEU A 627 -11.31 8.69 -23.51
CA LEU A 627 -10.07 9.27 -24.06
C LEU A 627 -10.15 9.61 -25.57
N GLY A 628 -11.31 9.46 -26.22
CA GLY A 628 -11.50 9.73 -27.64
C GLY A 628 -10.79 8.78 -28.60
N LEU A 629 -10.29 7.64 -28.12
CA LEU A 629 -9.70 6.59 -28.96
C LEU A 629 -10.82 5.89 -29.75
N SER A 630 -10.61 5.76 -31.06
CA SER A 630 -11.56 5.08 -31.97
C SER A 630 -10.82 4.48 -33.17
N SER A 631 -11.47 3.52 -33.83
CA SER A 631 -11.03 2.89 -35.08
C SER A 631 -11.34 3.73 -36.33
N THR A 632 -11.78 4.98 -36.17
CA THR A 632 -11.98 5.91 -37.30
C THR A 632 -10.63 6.30 -37.92
N THR A 633 -10.62 6.63 -39.21
CA THR A 633 -9.42 7.03 -39.97
C THR A 633 -8.65 8.18 -39.34
N ASP A 634 -9.35 9.09 -38.66
CA ASP A 634 -8.76 10.23 -37.96
C ASP A 634 -8.34 9.95 -36.50
N GLY A 635 -8.71 8.79 -35.95
CA GLY A 635 -8.40 8.40 -34.58
C GLY A 635 -6.92 8.07 -34.35
N ALA A 636 -6.44 8.33 -33.13
CA ALA A 636 -5.08 8.06 -32.69
C ALA A 636 -4.63 6.61 -32.96
N TRP A 637 -5.53 5.64 -32.82
CA TRP A 637 -5.23 4.24 -33.10
C TRP A 637 -4.85 3.99 -34.56
N VAL A 638 -5.64 4.47 -35.53
CA VAL A 638 -5.31 4.28 -36.96
C VAL A 638 -4.03 5.05 -37.31
N LYS A 639 -3.89 6.29 -36.84
CA LYS A 639 -2.70 7.14 -37.09
C LYS A 639 -1.40 6.62 -36.48
N SER A 640 -1.45 5.73 -35.48
CA SER A 640 -0.28 5.08 -34.88
C SER A 640 -0.09 3.62 -35.31
N GLY A 641 -0.91 3.12 -36.24
CA GLY A 641 -0.92 1.69 -36.58
C GLY A 641 -1.24 0.80 -35.37
N PHE A 642 -2.04 1.30 -34.41
CA PHE A 642 -2.42 0.65 -33.16
C PHE A 642 -1.22 0.21 -32.30
N GLY A 643 -0.12 0.97 -32.28
CA GLY A 643 1.08 0.61 -31.50
C GLY A 643 1.94 -0.50 -32.12
N ARG A 644 1.71 -0.87 -33.39
CA ARG A 644 2.32 -2.04 -34.03
C ARG A 644 3.85 -1.97 -34.06
N GLY A 645 4.47 -2.88 -33.30
CA GLY A 645 5.92 -3.04 -33.24
C GLY A 645 6.58 -2.33 -32.05
N THR A 646 5.81 -1.59 -31.26
CA THR A 646 6.22 -1.03 -29.97
C THR A 646 6.05 -2.06 -28.85
N ILE A 647 6.97 -2.06 -27.89
CA ILE A 647 7.06 -3.03 -26.80
C ILE A 647 6.96 -2.27 -25.47
N ILE A 648 5.87 -2.53 -24.73
CA ILE A 648 5.66 -2.00 -23.37
C ILE A 648 6.19 -3.05 -22.37
N GLY A 649 7.21 -2.70 -21.59
CA GLY A 649 7.62 -3.43 -20.39
C GLY A 649 6.79 -2.97 -19.19
N VAL A 650 6.00 -3.86 -18.60
CA VAL A 650 5.23 -3.60 -17.39
C VAL A 650 5.95 -4.22 -16.19
N LEU A 651 6.20 -3.42 -15.14
CA LEU A 651 6.92 -3.86 -13.94
C LEU A 651 5.92 -3.86 -12.77
N ASP A 652 5.38 -5.04 -12.44
CA ASP A 652 4.20 -5.22 -11.60
C ASP A 652 4.10 -6.68 -11.06
N THR A 653 3.08 -7.01 -10.27
CA THR A 653 2.86 -8.27 -9.52
C THR A 653 2.66 -9.56 -10.34
N GLY A 654 2.80 -9.53 -11.66
CA GLY A 654 2.67 -10.73 -12.51
C GLY A 654 1.86 -10.52 -13.79
N VAL A 655 1.66 -11.60 -14.53
CA VAL A 655 0.66 -11.67 -15.60
C VAL A 655 -0.10 -13.00 -15.57
N TRP A 656 -1.39 -12.97 -15.91
CA TRP A 656 -2.21 -14.16 -16.14
C TRP A 656 -2.34 -14.43 -17.65
N PRO A 657 -1.45 -15.25 -18.25
CA PRO A 657 -1.33 -15.37 -19.70
C PRO A 657 -2.57 -15.94 -20.38
N GLU A 658 -3.39 -16.73 -19.67
CA GLU A 658 -4.65 -17.29 -20.17
C GLU A 658 -5.80 -16.27 -20.24
N SER A 659 -5.57 -15.00 -19.85
CA SER A 659 -6.60 -13.97 -20.00
C SER A 659 -6.88 -13.69 -21.49
N PRO A 660 -8.16 -13.56 -21.90
CA PRO A 660 -8.52 -13.13 -23.26
C PRO A 660 -7.87 -11.80 -23.69
N SER A 661 -7.47 -10.96 -22.72
CA SER A 661 -6.75 -9.71 -22.97
C SER A 661 -5.33 -9.91 -23.53
N PHE A 662 -4.76 -11.12 -23.47
CA PHE A 662 -3.43 -11.45 -24.00
C PHE A 662 -3.47 -12.51 -25.12
N ALA A 663 -4.65 -12.78 -25.69
CA ALA A 663 -4.77 -13.59 -26.90
C ALA A 663 -4.02 -12.95 -28.08
N ASP A 664 -3.42 -13.76 -28.96
CA ASP A 664 -2.56 -13.27 -30.05
C ASP A 664 -3.16 -13.40 -31.47
N GLN A 665 -4.46 -13.68 -31.55
CA GLN A 665 -5.18 -13.79 -32.82
C GLN A 665 -5.13 -12.44 -33.57
N GLY A 666 -4.73 -12.49 -34.84
CA GLY A 666 -4.48 -11.29 -35.66
C GLY A 666 -3.15 -10.57 -35.40
N MET A 667 -2.31 -11.03 -34.47
CA MET A 667 -1.02 -10.39 -34.18
C MET A 667 0.06 -10.72 -35.22
N PRO A 668 0.90 -9.74 -35.61
CA PRO A 668 2.08 -10.00 -36.44
C PRO A 668 3.14 -10.82 -35.65
N PRO A 669 4.14 -11.40 -36.33
CA PRO A 669 5.30 -11.99 -35.66
C PRO A 669 6.02 -11.00 -34.74
N VAL A 670 6.64 -11.54 -33.68
CA VAL A 670 7.41 -10.76 -32.69
C VAL A 670 8.52 -9.95 -33.38
N PRO A 671 8.75 -8.66 -33.04
CA PRO A 671 9.78 -7.85 -33.68
C PRO A 671 11.18 -8.46 -33.55
N LYS A 672 11.91 -8.58 -34.67
CA LYS A 672 13.29 -9.16 -34.73
C LYS A 672 14.34 -8.49 -33.83
N ARG A 673 14.02 -7.34 -33.22
CA ARG A 673 14.88 -6.60 -32.28
C ARG A 673 14.70 -7.03 -30.82
N TRP A 674 13.62 -7.75 -30.50
CA TRP A 674 13.32 -8.24 -29.15
C TRP A 674 14.37 -9.28 -28.72
N ARG A 675 14.87 -9.15 -27.49
CA ARG A 675 15.90 -10.04 -26.91
C ARG A 675 15.45 -10.73 -25.62
N GLY A 676 14.26 -10.38 -25.12
CA GLY A 676 13.67 -11.02 -23.94
C GLY A 676 13.20 -12.44 -24.20
N MET A 677 12.90 -13.14 -23.11
CA MET A 677 12.52 -14.55 -23.09
C MET A 677 11.21 -14.76 -22.33
N CYS A 678 10.62 -15.94 -22.52
CA CYS A 678 9.59 -16.47 -21.62
C CYS A 678 10.28 -17.30 -20.53
N GLN A 679 10.46 -16.75 -19.34
CA GLN A 679 11.11 -17.43 -18.22
C GLN A 679 10.16 -18.45 -17.61
N GLU A 680 10.54 -19.73 -17.63
CA GLU A 680 9.74 -20.79 -17.01
C GLU A 680 9.79 -20.74 -15.48
N GLY A 681 8.77 -21.30 -14.85
CA GLY A 681 8.67 -21.44 -13.40
C GLY A 681 7.39 -22.16 -12.97
N GLN A 682 7.07 -22.09 -11.67
CA GLN A 682 5.85 -22.66 -11.10
C GLN A 682 4.59 -22.22 -11.89
N ASN A 683 3.88 -23.20 -12.46
CA ASN A 683 2.68 -23.02 -13.29
C ASN A 683 2.84 -22.07 -14.50
N PHE A 684 4.06 -21.83 -15.00
CA PHE A 684 4.31 -20.94 -16.14
C PHE A 684 5.37 -21.55 -17.06
N LYS A 685 5.03 -21.78 -18.32
CA LYS A 685 5.88 -22.46 -19.32
C LYS A 685 6.39 -21.46 -20.35
N ALA A 686 7.39 -21.83 -21.14
CA ALA A 686 7.85 -21.02 -22.27
C ALA A 686 6.72 -20.79 -23.30
N THR A 687 5.77 -21.74 -23.39
CA THR A 687 4.55 -21.66 -24.21
C THR A 687 3.44 -20.80 -23.59
N SER A 688 3.64 -20.22 -22.40
CA SER A 688 2.72 -19.24 -21.81
C SER A 688 2.89 -17.84 -22.44
N CYS A 689 3.99 -17.60 -23.16
CA CYS A 689 4.17 -16.43 -24.02
C CYS A 689 3.73 -16.73 -25.46
N ASN A 690 3.32 -15.68 -26.17
CA ASN A 690 2.78 -15.73 -27.53
C ASN A 690 3.17 -14.43 -28.30
N ARG A 691 2.54 -14.10 -29.43
CA ARG A 691 2.86 -12.84 -30.16
C ARG A 691 2.36 -11.57 -29.47
N LYS A 692 1.52 -11.66 -28.44
CA LYS A 692 0.92 -10.54 -27.68
C LYS A 692 1.64 -10.29 -26.35
N LEU A 693 1.83 -11.35 -25.55
CA LEU A 693 2.73 -11.40 -24.40
C LEU A 693 4.05 -12.02 -24.87
N ILE A 694 5.00 -11.19 -25.32
CA ILE A 694 6.19 -11.66 -26.07
C ILE A 694 7.36 -12.11 -25.18
N GLY A 695 7.25 -11.91 -23.88
CA GLY A 695 8.20 -12.38 -22.87
C GLY A 695 7.74 -12.00 -21.46
N ALA A 696 8.20 -12.79 -20.50
CA ALA A 696 7.82 -12.68 -19.10
C ALA A 696 8.97 -13.12 -18.20
N ARG A 697 9.29 -12.37 -17.14
CA ARG A 697 10.41 -12.65 -16.24
C ARG A 697 10.08 -12.31 -14.78
N PHE A 698 10.72 -12.99 -13.83
CA PHE A 698 10.50 -12.74 -12.39
C PHE A 698 11.81 -12.56 -11.62
N PHE A 699 11.78 -11.65 -10.63
CA PHE A 699 12.96 -11.20 -9.88
C PHE A 699 12.69 -11.36 -8.38
N ILE A 700 13.12 -12.49 -7.80
CA ILE A 700 12.80 -12.91 -6.43
C ILE A 700 13.98 -12.80 -5.46
N LYS A 701 15.14 -12.28 -5.89
CA LYS A 701 16.40 -12.40 -5.13
C LYS A 701 16.46 -11.45 -3.94
N GLY A 702 15.96 -10.23 -4.08
CA GLY A 702 15.79 -9.31 -2.94
C GLY A 702 14.69 -9.79 -2.01
N HIS A 703 13.58 -10.27 -2.58
CA HIS A 703 12.46 -10.86 -1.82
C HIS A 703 12.93 -12.02 -0.93
N HIS A 704 13.47 -13.11 -1.49
CA HIS A 704 13.87 -14.31 -0.74
C HIS A 704 14.83 -14.06 0.43
N VAL A 705 15.67 -13.02 0.36
CA VAL A 705 16.61 -12.65 1.44
C VAL A 705 15.92 -11.82 2.54
N SER A 706 14.80 -11.18 2.21
CA SER A 706 14.06 -10.24 3.06
C SER A 706 12.75 -10.80 3.62
N SER A 707 12.23 -11.88 3.02
CA SER A 707 10.97 -12.53 3.38
C SER A 707 11.13 -13.52 4.53
N VAL A 708 10.27 -13.39 5.54
CA VAL A 708 9.98 -14.44 6.52
C VAL A 708 9.36 -15.64 5.78
N PRO A 709 9.61 -16.91 6.18
CA PRO A 709 8.98 -18.06 5.54
C PRO A 709 7.44 -17.93 5.46
N PRO A 710 6.81 -18.34 4.33
CA PRO A 710 5.37 -18.16 4.14
C PRO A 710 4.58 -18.95 5.20
N SER A 711 3.52 -18.32 5.72
CA SER A 711 2.58 -18.95 6.63
C SER A 711 1.47 -19.65 5.85
N GLU A 712 0.83 -20.67 6.44
CA GLU A 712 -0.21 -21.52 5.82
C GLU A 712 -1.44 -20.77 5.28
N ASN A 713 -1.57 -19.48 5.57
CA ASN A 713 -2.70 -18.62 5.16
C ASN A 713 -2.30 -17.54 4.14
N MET A 714 -1.04 -17.47 3.70
CA MET A 714 -0.63 -16.59 2.60
C MET A 714 -1.08 -17.21 1.26
N VAL A 715 -1.50 -16.39 0.30
CA VAL A 715 -1.81 -16.88 -1.06
C VAL A 715 -0.51 -17.41 -1.66
N ASP A 716 -0.52 -18.63 -2.20
CA ASP A 716 0.64 -19.24 -2.86
C ASP A 716 1.23 -18.30 -3.92
N GLU A 717 2.38 -17.68 -3.62
CA GLU A 717 3.16 -16.96 -4.61
C GLU A 717 3.76 -17.97 -5.59
N TYR A 718 3.57 -17.75 -6.88
CA TYR A 718 4.21 -18.58 -7.90
C TYR A 718 5.66 -18.13 -8.05
N ILE A 719 6.63 -19.04 -7.89
CA ILE A 719 8.03 -18.80 -8.27
C ILE A 719 8.13 -18.87 -9.80
N SER A 720 7.54 -17.87 -10.47
CA SER A 720 7.38 -17.72 -11.92
C SER A 720 6.88 -16.31 -12.27
N PRO A 721 6.67 -15.99 -13.56
CA PRO A 721 6.00 -14.75 -13.96
C PRO A 721 4.46 -14.71 -13.77
N ARG A 722 3.85 -15.75 -13.18
CA ARG A 722 2.39 -15.85 -13.03
C ARG A 722 1.87 -14.94 -11.91
N ASP A 723 0.79 -14.23 -12.20
CA ASP A 723 0.11 -13.36 -11.24
C ASP A 723 -0.63 -14.12 -10.12
N SER A 724 -0.33 -13.79 -8.86
CA SER A 724 -1.05 -14.23 -7.65
C SER A 724 -1.83 -13.10 -6.95
N SER A 725 -1.73 -11.85 -7.43
CA SER A 725 -2.33 -10.64 -6.82
C SER A 725 -3.43 -10.00 -7.67
N GLY A 726 -3.36 -10.15 -8.99
CA GLY A 726 -4.26 -9.62 -10.01
C GLY A 726 -3.94 -8.20 -10.48
N HIS A 727 -3.18 -7.42 -9.69
CA HIS A 727 -2.82 -6.03 -10.03
C HIS A 727 -2.00 -5.95 -11.32
N GLY A 728 -1.02 -6.85 -11.53
CA GLY A 728 -0.18 -6.88 -12.73
C GLY A 728 -0.94 -7.30 -13.99
N THR A 729 -1.89 -8.22 -13.87
CA THR A 729 -2.85 -8.56 -14.93
C THR A 729 -3.75 -7.37 -15.29
N HIS A 730 -4.21 -6.62 -14.29
CA HIS A 730 -5.05 -5.43 -14.46
C HIS A 730 -4.30 -4.28 -15.16
N THR A 731 -3.08 -3.95 -14.71
CA THR A 731 -2.27 -2.88 -15.30
C THR A 731 -1.76 -3.25 -16.70
N SER A 732 -1.30 -4.49 -16.91
CA SER A 732 -0.83 -4.96 -18.22
C SER A 732 -1.93 -4.96 -19.27
N SER A 733 -3.14 -5.42 -18.92
CA SER A 733 -4.29 -5.39 -19.84
C SER A 733 -4.83 -3.97 -20.06
N THR A 734 -4.68 -3.06 -19.09
CA THR A 734 -4.97 -1.62 -19.28
C THR A 734 -3.99 -0.94 -20.23
N ALA A 735 -2.70 -1.27 -20.17
CA ALA A 735 -1.66 -0.68 -21.03
C ALA A 735 -1.67 -1.23 -22.45
N GLY A 736 -1.89 -2.55 -22.58
CA GLY A 736 -1.64 -3.28 -23.81
C GLY A 736 -2.43 -4.59 -23.92
N GLY A 737 -3.69 -4.61 -23.47
CA GLY A 737 -4.64 -5.70 -23.78
C GLY A 737 -5.03 -5.75 -25.26
N VAL A 738 -5.74 -6.80 -25.69
CA VAL A 738 -6.40 -6.89 -27.01
C VAL A 738 -7.46 -5.77 -27.13
N SER A 739 -7.63 -5.09 -28.27
CA SER A 739 -7.19 -5.42 -29.63
C SER A 739 -5.90 -4.72 -30.09
N VAL A 740 -5.14 -5.41 -30.96
CA VAL A 740 -3.85 -5.02 -31.57
C VAL A 740 -2.69 -4.75 -30.56
N PRO A 741 -1.39 -4.58 -30.94
CA PRO A 741 -0.22 -4.87 -30.08
C PRO A 741 0.02 -3.92 -28.87
N MET A 742 0.88 -4.21 -27.87
CA MET A 742 1.71 -5.38 -27.49
C MET A 742 2.13 -5.25 -26.01
N ALA A 743 2.60 -6.31 -25.34
CA ALA A 743 3.15 -6.22 -23.97
C ALA A 743 4.24 -7.27 -23.63
N SER A 744 5.12 -6.91 -22.70
CA SER A 744 6.08 -7.77 -21.99
C SER A 744 5.99 -7.47 -20.48
N VAL A 745 6.07 -8.48 -19.60
CA VAL A 745 5.81 -8.29 -18.17
C VAL A 745 6.97 -8.78 -17.29
N LEU A 746 7.31 -7.99 -16.27
CA LEU A 746 8.45 -8.17 -15.36
C LEU A 746 7.92 -8.13 -13.92
N VAL A 747 8.25 -9.14 -13.11
CA VAL A 747 7.37 -9.55 -12.01
C VAL A 747 7.88 -9.23 -10.60
N CYS A 748 6.96 -8.67 -9.80
CA CYS A 748 7.01 -8.42 -8.36
C CYS A 748 6.11 -9.38 -7.55
N TRP A 749 6.09 -9.20 -6.23
CA TRP A 749 5.54 -10.14 -5.25
C TRP A 749 4.38 -9.53 -4.44
N PHE A 750 3.62 -10.37 -3.73
CA PHE A 750 2.46 -10.01 -2.91
C PHE A 750 2.83 -9.05 -1.78
N ASN A 751 4.00 -9.27 -1.16
CA ASN A 751 4.58 -8.37 -0.15
C ASN A 751 5.19 -7.08 -0.75
N GLY A 752 5.06 -6.86 -2.05
CA GLY A 752 5.57 -5.70 -2.78
C GLY A 752 6.86 -5.96 -3.57
N CYS A 753 7.37 -4.90 -4.21
CA CYS A 753 8.60 -4.92 -5.00
C CYS A 753 9.79 -4.42 -4.17
N TYR A 754 10.84 -5.23 -3.99
CA TYR A 754 12.09 -4.77 -3.39
C TYR A 754 12.94 -3.97 -4.40
N SER A 755 13.58 -2.88 -3.95
CA SER A 755 14.32 -1.96 -4.82
C SER A 755 15.41 -2.62 -5.67
N SER A 756 16.04 -3.70 -5.16
CA SER A 756 17.01 -4.52 -5.90
C SER A 756 16.39 -5.28 -7.06
N ASP A 757 15.20 -5.84 -6.86
CA ASP A 757 14.47 -6.60 -7.88
C ASP A 757 13.86 -5.65 -8.93
N ILE A 758 13.42 -4.45 -8.52
CA ILE A 758 13.03 -3.36 -9.44
C ILE A 758 14.21 -2.94 -10.33
N LEU A 759 15.40 -2.71 -9.75
CA LEU A 759 16.59 -2.33 -10.53
C LEU A 759 17.01 -3.43 -11.51
N ALA A 760 17.00 -4.70 -11.08
CA ALA A 760 17.29 -5.84 -11.95
C ALA A 760 16.27 -5.96 -13.11
N ALA A 761 14.99 -5.71 -12.83
CA ALA A 761 13.95 -5.70 -13.87
C ALA A 761 14.14 -4.55 -14.87
N ILE A 762 14.48 -3.33 -14.42
CA ILE A 762 14.76 -2.20 -15.31
C ILE A 762 16.00 -2.45 -16.19
N ASP A 763 17.08 -2.97 -15.61
CA ASP A 763 18.32 -3.30 -16.33
C ASP A 763 18.06 -4.35 -17.42
N VAL A 764 17.35 -5.43 -17.08
CA VAL A 764 16.96 -6.46 -18.06
C VAL A 764 15.98 -5.92 -19.10
N ALA A 765 15.08 -5.00 -18.77
CA ALA A 765 14.19 -4.37 -19.75
C ALA A 765 14.96 -3.56 -20.82
N ILE A 766 16.05 -2.89 -20.41
CA ILE A 766 16.95 -2.16 -21.30
C ILE A 766 17.68 -3.13 -22.26
N VAL A 767 18.12 -4.28 -21.74
CA VAL A 767 18.81 -5.33 -22.53
C VAL A 767 17.84 -6.06 -23.48
N ASP A 768 16.62 -6.34 -23.02
CA ASP A 768 15.57 -7.02 -23.79
C ASP A 768 15.01 -6.15 -24.92
N GLY A 769 15.09 -4.82 -24.77
CA GLY A 769 14.80 -3.83 -25.81
C GLY A 769 13.36 -3.30 -25.82
N VAL A 770 12.79 -2.99 -24.65
CA VAL A 770 11.48 -2.32 -24.53
C VAL A 770 11.56 -0.84 -24.93
N ASP A 771 10.44 -0.23 -25.36
CA ASP A 771 10.38 1.20 -25.72
C ASP A 771 9.70 2.06 -24.66
N VAL A 772 8.80 1.44 -23.89
CA VAL A 772 8.03 2.09 -22.82
C VAL A 772 8.10 1.22 -21.58
N LEU A 773 8.48 1.81 -20.45
CA LEU A 773 8.42 1.19 -19.13
C LEU A 773 7.23 1.75 -18.35
N SER A 774 6.35 0.85 -17.91
CA SER A 774 5.14 1.15 -17.14
C SER A 774 5.30 0.65 -15.71
N LEU A 775 5.53 1.57 -14.77
CA LEU A 775 5.75 1.28 -13.35
C LEU A 775 4.55 1.78 -12.54
N SER A 776 3.62 0.89 -12.22
CA SER A 776 2.47 1.18 -11.34
C SER A 776 2.83 1.10 -9.86
N LEU A 777 4.00 1.65 -9.52
CA LEU A 777 4.72 1.48 -8.26
C LEU A 777 5.29 2.82 -7.79
N GLY A 778 5.44 2.99 -6.48
CA GLY A 778 6.11 4.17 -5.89
C GLY A 778 5.98 4.21 -4.37
N GLY A 779 7.05 4.59 -3.69
CA GLY A 779 7.06 4.82 -2.25
C GLY A 779 6.77 6.29 -1.87
N PHE A 780 7.17 6.68 -0.66
CA PHE A 780 7.26 8.09 -0.29
C PHE A 780 8.34 8.82 -1.13
N PRO A 781 8.23 10.16 -1.34
CA PRO A 781 9.24 10.89 -2.09
C PRO A 781 10.60 10.88 -1.40
N LEU A 782 11.63 10.41 -2.11
CA LEU A 782 13.03 10.32 -1.67
C LEU A 782 13.93 11.29 -2.47
N PRO A 783 15.17 11.55 -2.01
CA PRO A 783 16.21 12.17 -2.82
C PRO A 783 16.52 11.32 -4.06
N LEU A 784 16.83 11.95 -5.20
CA LEU A 784 17.01 11.22 -6.48
C LEU A 784 18.20 10.25 -6.50
N PHE A 785 19.14 10.37 -5.55
CA PHE A 785 20.29 9.46 -5.40
C PHE A 785 20.02 8.27 -4.46
N ASP A 786 18.93 8.29 -3.69
CA ASP A 786 18.45 7.14 -2.89
C ASP A 786 17.29 6.43 -3.60
N ASP A 787 16.56 7.14 -4.47
CA ASP A 787 15.45 6.61 -5.27
C ASP A 787 15.96 5.67 -6.38
N SER A 788 15.85 4.36 -6.13
CA SER A 788 16.22 3.31 -7.08
C SER A 788 15.42 3.35 -8.38
N ILE A 789 14.17 3.84 -8.36
CA ILE A 789 13.38 4.03 -9.58
C ILE A 789 13.94 5.23 -10.37
N ALA A 790 14.33 6.32 -9.70
CA ALA A 790 14.99 7.45 -10.35
C ALA A 790 16.33 7.06 -11.02
N ILE A 791 17.16 6.26 -10.35
CA ILE A 791 18.44 5.77 -10.87
C ILE A 791 18.22 4.86 -12.09
N GLY A 792 17.40 3.82 -11.97
CA GLY A 792 17.12 2.90 -13.08
C GLY A 792 16.45 3.59 -14.28
N SER A 793 15.49 4.46 -14.02
CA SER A 793 14.79 5.21 -15.08
C SER A 793 15.68 6.21 -15.81
N PHE A 794 16.75 6.72 -15.19
CA PHE A 794 17.74 7.55 -15.89
C PHE A 794 18.43 6.74 -17.00
N ARG A 795 18.79 5.48 -16.73
CA ARG A 795 19.38 4.55 -17.72
C ARG A 795 18.44 4.21 -18.84
N ALA A 796 17.19 3.89 -18.51
CA ALA A 796 16.16 3.64 -19.50
C ALA A 796 16.01 4.84 -20.46
N VAL A 797 15.96 6.07 -19.94
CA VAL A 797 15.85 7.29 -20.75
C VAL A 797 17.13 7.59 -21.55
N GLU A 798 18.33 7.26 -21.05
CA GLU A 798 19.57 7.30 -21.84
C GLU A 798 19.56 6.33 -23.02
N HIS A 799 18.91 5.17 -22.87
CA HIS A 799 18.72 4.17 -23.93
C HIS A 799 17.49 4.45 -24.83
N GLY A 800 16.82 5.60 -24.66
CA GLY A 800 15.68 6.02 -25.49
C GLY A 800 14.31 5.50 -25.04
N ILE A 801 14.23 4.84 -23.88
CA ILE A 801 13.02 4.21 -23.35
C ILE A 801 12.20 5.24 -22.55
N SER A 802 10.90 5.32 -22.82
CA SER A 802 9.97 6.21 -22.10
C SER A 802 9.54 5.59 -20.77
N VAL A 803 9.86 6.23 -19.64
CA VAL A 803 9.47 5.73 -18.31
C VAL A 803 8.26 6.49 -17.76
N ILE A 804 7.17 5.77 -17.56
CA ILE A 804 5.90 6.27 -17.04
C ILE A 804 5.66 5.63 -15.67
N CYS A 805 5.42 6.45 -14.64
CA CYS A 805 5.18 5.97 -13.28
C CYS A 805 3.92 6.57 -12.66
N ALA A 806 3.28 5.83 -11.76
CA ALA A 806 2.19 6.30 -10.92
C ALA A 806 2.61 7.46 -9.99
N ALA A 807 1.72 8.43 -9.73
CA ALA A 807 2.00 9.54 -8.80
C ALA A 807 1.93 9.14 -7.31
N GLY A 808 1.31 8.02 -6.97
CA GLY A 808 1.04 7.57 -5.61
C GLY A 808 -0.38 7.90 -5.15
N ASN A 809 -0.89 7.15 -4.17
CA ASN A 809 -2.27 7.22 -3.68
C ASN A 809 -2.41 7.96 -2.32
N ASN A 810 -1.47 8.84 -2.00
CA ASN A 810 -1.38 9.58 -0.73
C ASN A 810 -2.01 10.99 -0.79
N GLY A 811 -2.93 11.22 -1.73
CA GLY A 811 -3.74 12.44 -1.81
C GLY A 811 -4.83 12.50 -0.73
N PRO A 812 -5.45 13.67 -0.50
CA PRO A 812 -5.24 14.95 -1.18
C PRO A 812 -4.08 15.78 -0.58
N ILE A 813 -3.25 15.19 0.29
CA ILE A 813 -2.16 15.84 1.02
C ILE A 813 -1.18 16.52 0.05
N GLN A 814 -0.77 17.76 0.34
CA GLN A 814 0.20 18.50 -0.49
C GLN A 814 1.62 17.93 -0.36
N SER A 815 2.39 17.95 -1.45
CA SER A 815 3.75 17.39 -1.54
C SER A 815 3.85 15.88 -1.27
N SER A 816 2.77 15.14 -1.51
CA SER A 816 2.69 13.67 -1.35
C SER A 816 3.13 12.89 -2.60
N VAL A 817 3.36 13.57 -3.73
CA VAL A 817 3.66 12.95 -5.03
C VAL A 817 5.00 12.20 -5.04
N ALA A 818 4.95 10.95 -5.48
CA ALA A 818 6.09 10.04 -5.65
C ALA A 818 6.72 10.18 -7.05
N ASN A 819 7.75 9.36 -7.35
CA ASN A 819 8.37 9.24 -8.68
C ASN A 819 8.77 10.59 -9.29
N ILE A 820 9.40 11.45 -8.49
CA ILE A 820 9.53 12.89 -8.75
C ILE A 820 10.61 13.28 -9.78
N ALA A 821 11.34 12.32 -10.34
CA ALA A 821 12.45 12.58 -11.25
C ALA A 821 12.00 13.33 -12.53
N PRO A 822 12.80 14.27 -13.07
CA PRO A 822 12.42 15.02 -14.28
C PRO A 822 12.27 14.14 -15.54
N TRP A 823 13.03 13.04 -15.64
CA TRP A 823 12.99 12.14 -16.79
C TRP A 823 11.79 11.17 -16.77
N ILE A 824 11.25 10.82 -15.59
CA ILE A 824 10.01 10.03 -15.44
C ILE A 824 8.78 10.89 -15.79
N ALA A 825 7.82 10.36 -16.54
CA ALA A 825 6.47 10.92 -16.67
C ALA A 825 5.58 10.44 -15.50
N THR A 826 5.22 11.35 -14.58
CA THR A 826 4.49 11.00 -13.34
C THR A 826 2.99 11.27 -13.48
N ILE A 827 2.17 10.23 -13.30
CA ILE A 827 0.75 10.24 -13.70
C ILE A 827 -0.19 10.22 -12.49
N GLY A 828 -1.00 11.27 -12.33
CA GLY A 828 -2.08 11.33 -11.35
C GLY A 828 -3.38 10.67 -11.83
N ALA A 829 -4.28 10.36 -10.89
CA ALA A 829 -5.55 9.68 -11.19
C ALA A 829 -6.71 10.67 -11.31
N SER A 830 -7.64 10.35 -12.21
CA SER A 830 -8.88 11.09 -12.42
C SER A 830 -10.05 10.17 -12.79
N THR A 831 -11.27 10.67 -12.59
CA THR A 831 -12.52 9.95 -12.81
C THR A 831 -12.92 9.82 -14.29
N LEU A 832 -13.80 8.86 -14.56
CA LEU A 832 -14.60 8.77 -15.78
C LEU A 832 -15.99 9.40 -15.53
N ASP A 833 -16.74 9.71 -16.58
CA ASP A 833 -18.19 10.02 -16.46
C ASP A 833 -19.06 8.75 -16.34
N ARG A 834 -18.43 7.59 -16.18
CA ARG A 834 -19.06 6.33 -15.79
C ARG A 834 -19.15 6.21 -14.27
N LYS A 835 -20.35 5.93 -13.76
CA LYS A 835 -20.65 5.63 -12.37
C LYS A 835 -21.41 4.30 -12.23
N PHE A 836 -21.48 3.78 -11.01
CA PHE A 836 -22.18 2.54 -10.66
C PHE A 836 -23.24 2.76 -9.55
N PRO A 837 -24.32 3.54 -9.77
CA PRO A 837 -25.20 3.99 -8.68
C PRO A 837 -25.86 2.85 -7.89
N ALA A 838 -25.83 2.97 -6.57
CA ALA A 838 -26.47 2.09 -5.59
C ALA A 838 -27.07 2.96 -4.47
N ILE A 839 -28.25 3.49 -4.73
CA ILE A 839 -28.85 4.55 -3.92
C ILE A 839 -29.51 3.95 -2.69
N VAL A 840 -29.15 4.42 -1.49
CA VAL A 840 -29.83 4.02 -0.25
C VAL A 840 -31.09 4.86 -0.12
N ARG A 841 -32.27 4.22 -0.22
CA ARG A 841 -33.56 4.84 0.13
C ARG A 841 -33.85 4.54 1.59
N MET A 842 -34.02 5.59 2.39
CA MET A 842 -34.31 5.51 3.83
C MET A 842 -35.82 5.46 4.08
N GLY A 843 -36.23 4.91 5.23
CA GLY A 843 -37.63 4.69 5.58
C GLY A 843 -38.45 5.98 5.78
N ASN A 844 -37.79 7.11 5.99
CA ASN A 844 -38.42 8.44 5.99
C ASN A 844 -38.78 8.95 4.57
N GLY A 845 -38.38 8.24 3.51
CA GLY A 845 -38.61 8.61 2.12
C GLY A 845 -37.47 9.42 1.47
N GLU A 846 -36.43 9.76 2.22
CA GLU A 846 -35.22 10.40 1.69
C GLU A 846 -34.27 9.39 1.03
N TYR A 847 -33.26 9.92 0.33
CA TYR A 847 -32.28 9.16 -0.42
C TYR A 847 -30.88 9.69 -0.15
N VAL A 848 -29.91 8.81 0.06
CA VAL A 848 -28.48 9.14 -0.03
C VAL A 848 -27.84 8.39 -1.19
N TYR A 849 -27.03 9.10 -1.97
CA TYR A 849 -26.34 8.54 -3.13
C TYR A 849 -25.16 7.67 -2.67
N GLY A 850 -24.97 6.56 -3.36
CA GLY A 850 -23.86 5.64 -3.18
C GLY A 850 -23.56 4.91 -4.48
N GLU A 851 -22.47 4.14 -4.50
CA GLU A 851 -22.10 3.32 -5.65
C GLU A 851 -21.68 1.90 -5.25
N SER A 852 -21.89 0.93 -6.16
CA SER A 852 -21.63 -0.49 -5.91
C SER A 852 -21.40 -1.30 -7.18
N LEU A 853 -20.51 -2.27 -7.09
CA LEU A 853 -20.32 -3.32 -8.11
C LEU A 853 -21.21 -4.55 -7.89
N PHE A 854 -22.08 -4.54 -6.87
CA PHE A 854 -22.96 -5.67 -6.61
C PHE A 854 -24.02 -5.80 -7.72
N PRO A 855 -24.16 -6.97 -8.38
CA PRO A 855 -24.87 -7.08 -9.66
C PRO A 855 -26.40 -6.91 -9.60
N GLY A 856 -27.00 -6.83 -8.41
CA GLY A 856 -28.39 -6.43 -8.14
C GLY A 856 -29.49 -7.43 -8.57
N LYS A 857 -29.42 -7.98 -9.78
CA LYS A 857 -30.50 -8.71 -10.48
C LYS A 857 -30.81 -10.13 -9.97
N SER A 858 -30.32 -10.54 -8.80
CA SER A 858 -30.33 -11.97 -8.41
C SER A 858 -30.60 -12.23 -6.92
N LEU A 859 -31.09 -11.25 -6.16
CA LEU A 859 -31.46 -11.45 -4.75
C LEU A 859 -32.76 -10.72 -4.37
N PRO A 860 -33.78 -11.42 -3.82
CA PRO A 860 -34.96 -10.78 -3.21
C PRO A 860 -34.64 -9.79 -2.08
N ILE A 861 -33.43 -9.88 -1.52
CA ILE A 861 -32.91 -8.98 -0.48
C ILE A 861 -32.73 -7.54 -1.01
N ALA A 862 -32.48 -7.35 -2.31
CA ALA A 862 -32.28 -6.01 -2.89
C ALA A 862 -33.55 -5.15 -2.90
N GLU A 863 -34.73 -5.75 -2.99
CA GLU A 863 -36.01 -5.03 -2.98
C GLU A 863 -36.56 -4.82 -1.56
N LYS A 864 -36.16 -5.69 -0.63
CA LYS A 864 -36.63 -5.73 0.75
C LYS A 864 -36.04 -4.58 1.57
N GLU A 865 -36.91 -3.91 2.33
CA GLU A 865 -36.49 -2.96 3.35
C GLU A 865 -35.91 -3.72 4.56
N LEU A 866 -34.68 -3.35 4.94
CA LEU A 866 -33.94 -3.91 6.06
C LEU A 866 -33.80 -2.87 7.17
N GLU A 867 -33.71 -3.33 8.41
CA GLU A 867 -33.31 -2.50 9.54
C GLU A 867 -31.82 -2.15 9.41
N LEU A 868 -31.48 -0.89 9.65
CA LEU A 868 -30.10 -0.39 9.69
C LEU A 868 -29.50 -0.60 11.08
N VAL A 869 -28.21 -0.94 11.16
CA VAL A 869 -27.49 -1.02 12.43
C VAL A 869 -26.07 -0.46 12.27
N TYR A 870 -25.67 0.39 13.21
CA TYR A 870 -24.32 0.92 13.35
C TYR A 870 -23.84 0.53 14.75
N VAL A 871 -22.75 -0.22 14.84
CA VAL A 871 -22.27 -0.79 16.11
C VAL A 871 -20.97 -0.09 16.49
N THR A 872 -21.02 0.83 17.45
CA THR A 872 -19.80 1.39 18.05
C THR A 872 -19.19 0.40 19.03
N GLY A 873 -17.89 0.15 18.91
CA GLY A 873 -17.15 -0.86 19.66
C GLY A 873 -16.18 -0.32 20.70
N GLY A 874 -15.80 0.96 20.59
CA GLY A 874 -14.71 1.53 21.39
C GLY A 874 -13.40 0.82 21.03
N ASN A 875 -12.86 0.02 21.95
CA ASN A 875 -11.61 -0.71 21.70
C ASN A 875 -11.78 -1.92 20.76
N SER A 876 -13.00 -2.42 20.50
CA SER A 876 -13.21 -3.58 19.60
C SER A 876 -13.23 -3.23 18.11
N GLY A 877 -13.28 -1.95 17.74
CA GLY A 877 -13.32 -1.52 16.34
C GLY A 877 -14.57 -1.96 15.57
N SER A 878 -15.69 -2.17 16.27
CA SER A 878 -16.95 -2.62 15.67
C SER A 878 -17.50 -1.63 14.64
N GLU A 879 -17.23 -0.33 14.82
CA GLU A 879 -17.59 0.72 13.85
C GLU A 879 -16.80 0.58 12.54
N PHE A 880 -15.59 0.04 12.60
CA PHE A 880 -14.81 -0.34 11.42
C PHE A 880 -15.15 -1.74 10.90
N CYS A 881 -16.08 -2.47 11.51
CA CYS A 881 -16.45 -3.83 11.13
C CYS A 881 -15.25 -4.79 11.01
N PHE A 882 -14.40 -4.83 12.03
CA PHE A 882 -13.33 -5.83 12.13
C PHE A 882 -13.90 -7.24 12.24
N ARG A 883 -13.18 -8.24 11.70
CA ARG A 883 -13.58 -9.65 11.75
C ARG A 883 -13.77 -10.11 13.20
N GLY A 884 -14.96 -10.63 13.52
CA GLY A 884 -15.34 -11.06 14.88
C GLY A 884 -15.81 -9.95 15.83
N SER A 885 -15.66 -8.65 15.49
CA SER A 885 -16.08 -7.54 16.39
C SER A 885 -17.58 -7.20 16.34
N LEU A 886 -18.33 -7.77 15.39
CA LEU A 886 -19.76 -7.51 15.19
C LEU A 886 -20.63 -8.53 15.96
N PRO A 887 -21.41 -8.11 16.99
CA PRO A 887 -22.24 -9.04 17.76
C PRO A 887 -23.40 -9.60 16.92
N LYS A 888 -23.46 -10.94 16.79
CA LYS A 888 -24.34 -11.63 15.85
C LYS A 888 -25.82 -11.35 16.13
N GLU A 889 -26.21 -11.27 17.39
CA GLU A 889 -27.57 -10.95 17.83
C GLU A 889 -28.02 -9.52 17.47
N LYS A 890 -27.07 -8.59 17.30
CA LYS A 890 -27.37 -7.21 16.85
C LYS A 890 -27.46 -7.07 15.33
N VAL A 891 -26.65 -7.82 14.57
CA VAL A 891 -26.50 -7.63 13.11
C VAL A 891 -27.19 -8.67 12.23
N LYS A 892 -27.57 -9.84 12.76
CA LYS A 892 -28.14 -10.94 11.96
C LYS A 892 -29.40 -10.50 11.21
N GLY A 893 -29.34 -10.59 9.88
CA GLY A 893 -30.43 -10.20 8.98
C GLY A 893 -30.60 -8.69 8.72
N LYS A 894 -29.73 -7.84 9.29
CA LYS A 894 -29.79 -6.37 9.17
C LYS A 894 -28.81 -5.82 8.12
N MET A 895 -28.94 -4.53 7.82
CA MET A 895 -28.00 -3.76 6.99
C MET A 895 -26.99 -3.04 7.90
N VAL A 896 -25.72 -3.44 7.86
CA VAL A 896 -24.69 -2.91 8.76
C VAL A 896 -23.99 -1.70 8.14
N VAL A 897 -23.93 -0.59 8.87
CA VAL A 897 -23.11 0.57 8.51
C VAL A 897 -21.71 0.38 9.08
N CYS A 898 -20.70 0.45 8.22
CA CYS A 898 -19.29 0.25 8.54
C CYS A 898 -18.48 1.47 8.09
N ASP A 899 -17.68 2.05 8.98
CA ASP A 899 -16.83 3.20 8.65
C ASP A 899 -15.57 2.77 7.88
N ARG A 900 -15.22 3.56 6.88
CA ARG A 900 -14.04 3.36 6.05
C ARG A 900 -12.77 3.74 6.83
N GLY A 901 -11.85 2.79 6.95
CA GLY A 901 -10.58 2.97 7.65
C GLY A 901 -10.06 1.69 8.30
N VAL A 902 -8.78 1.74 8.68
CA VAL A 902 -8.00 0.70 9.38
C VAL A 902 -7.84 -0.64 8.63
N ASN A 903 -8.92 -1.41 8.43
CA ASN A 903 -8.88 -2.72 7.77
C ASN A 903 -9.46 -2.68 6.34
N GLY A 904 -9.37 -3.80 5.61
CA GLY A 904 -9.70 -3.87 4.18
C GLY A 904 -11.17 -3.55 3.89
N ARG A 905 -11.43 -2.73 2.87
CA ARG A 905 -12.81 -2.35 2.49
C ARG A 905 -13.66 -3.56 2.08
N ALA A 906 -13.12 -4.46 1.28
CA ALA A 906 -13.77 -5.74 0.95
C ALA A 906 -13.88 -6.69 2.17
N GLU A 907 -12.88 -6.68 3.06
CA GLU A 907 -12.77 -7.50 4.27
C GLU A 907 -13.88 -7.18 5.29
N LYS A 908 -14.25 -5.90 5.46
CA LYS A 908 -15.44 -5.46 6.23
C LYS A 908 -16.71 -6.20 5.76
N GLY A 909 -16.83 -6.42 4.44
CA GLY A 909 -17.91 -7.22 3.87
C GLY A 909 -17.86 -8.69 4.33
N VAL A 910 -16.68 -9.31 4.37
CA VAL A 910 -16.53 -10.67 4.91
C VAL A 910 -16.96 -10.72 6.38
N ALA A 911 -16.49 -9.77 7.20
CA ALA A 911 -16.86 -9.68 8.62
C ALA A 911 -18.39 -9.53 8.85
N VAL A 912 -19.05 -8.65 8.08
CA VAL A 912 -20.52 -8.47 8.11
C VAL A 912 -21.25 -9.77 7.73
N LYS A 913 -20.77 -10.48 6.70
CA LYS A 913 -21.34 -11.75 6.23
C LYS A 913 -21.22 -12.86 7.27
N GLU A 914 -20.06 -12.99 7.91
CA GLU A 914 -19.78 -14.00 8.95
C GLU A 914 -20.54 -13.73 10.26
N ALA A 915 -20.83 -12.47 10.56
CA ALA A 915 -21.72 -12.08 11.65
C ALA A 915 -23.21 -12.29 11.33
N GLY A 916 -23.56 -12.58 10.07
CA GLY A 916 -24.92 -12.86 9.59
C GLY A 916 -25.68 -11.65 9.08
N GLY A 917 -25.02 -10.52 8.83
CA GLY A 917 -25.61 -9.34 8.21
C GLY A 917 -26.07 -9.60 6.77
N ALA A 918 -27.20 -9.00 6.38
CA ALA A 918 -27.83 -9.20 5.07
C ALA A 918 -27.36 -8.19 4.01
N ALA A 919 -26.92 -7.01 4.42
CA ALA A 919 -26.40 -5.95 3.56
C ALA A 919 -25.36 -5.09 4.32
N MET A 920 -24.58 -4.28 3.60
CA MET A 920 -23.60 -3.36 4.18
C MET A 920 -23.67 -1.96 3.54
N ILE A 921 -23.41 -0.91 4.32
CA ILE A 921 -23.09 0.42 3.81
C ILE A 921 -21.67 0.76 4.27
N LEU A 922 -20.76 1.00 3.33
CA LEU A 922 -19.42 1.50 3.62
C LEU A 922 -19.46 3.03 3.64
N ALA A 923 -19.32 3.62 4.82
CA ALA A 923 -19.41 5.05 5.04
C ALA A 923 -18.02 5.69 5.02
N ASN A 924 -17.80 6.66 4.12
CA ASN A 924 -16.57 7.47 4.16
C ASN A 924 -16.50 8.30 5.45
N THR A 925 -15.28 8.47 5.98
CA THR A 925 -14.97 9.35 7.12
C THR A 925 -14.46 10.71 6.63
N GLU A 926 -14.28 11.67 7.55
CA GLU A 926 -13.70 12.99 7.25
C GLU A 926 -12.32 12.91 6.56
N ILE A 927 -11.57 11.82 6.76
CA ILE A 927 -10.28 11.57 6.11
C ILE A 927 -10.46 11.19 4.63
N ASN A 928 -11.53 10.46 4.29
CA ASN A 928 -11.82 9.99 2.94
C ASN A 928 -12.64 10.99 2.11
N LEU A 929 -13.42 11.85 2.76
CA LEU A 929 -14.27 12.86 2.10
C LEU A 929 -15.20 12.20 1.06
N GLU A 930 -15.32 12.77 -0.13
CA GLU A 930 -16.24 12.29 -1.18
C GLU A 930 -15.56 11.33 -2.18
N GLU A 931 -14.62 10.49 -1.72
CA GLU A 931 -13.93 9.51 -2.58
C GLU A 931 -14.88 8.41 -3.08
N ASP A 932 -14.84 8.13 -4.39
CA ASP A 932 -15.79 7.30 -5.14
C ASP A 932 -15.20 5.98 -5.69
N SER A 933 -14.17 5.45 -5.03
CA SER A 933 -13.36 4.29 -5.46
C SER A 933 -14.05 2.92 -5.25
N VAL A 934 -15.17 2.65 -5.88
CA VAL A 934 -16.04 1.47 -5.60
C VAL A 934 -15.29 0.13 -5.64
N ASP A 935 -15.44 -0.67 -4.57
CA ASP A 935 -14.93 -2.04 -4.47
C ASP A 935 -15.97 -3.13 -4.82
N ALA A 936 -15.46 -4.33 -5.09
CA ALA A 936 -16.25 -5.55 -5.02
C ALA A 936 -16.45 -5.98 -3.55
N HIS A 937 -17.64 -6.47 -3.21
CA HIS A 937 -17.96 -7.04 -1.90
C HIS A 937 -18.63 -8.41 -2.03
N VAL A 938 -18.52 -9.24 -0.98
CA VAL A 938 -19.04 -10.63 -0.93
C VAL A 938 -20.54 -10.75 -0.60
N LEU A 939 -21.23 -9.62 -0.47
CA LEU A 939 -22.66 -9.47 -0.15
C LEU A 939 -23.19 -8.11 -0.70
N PRO A 940 -24.51 -7.83 -0.67
CA PRO A 940 -25.08 -6.56 -1.11
C PRO A 940 -24.55 -5.35 -0.32
N ALA A 941 -23.62 -4.61 -0.92
CA ALA A 941 -22.99 -3.44 -0.29
C ALA A 941 -23.15 -2.18 -1.14
N THR A 942 -22.96 -1.00 -0.55
CA THR A 942 -22.76 0.27 -1.27
C THR A 942 -21.77 1.17 -0.51
N GLU A 943 -20.91 1.88 -1.23
CA GLU A 943 -20.03 2.92 -0.67
C GLU A 943 -20.71 4.29 -0.79
N ILE A 944 -20.65 5.12 0.26
CA ILE A 944 -21.25 6.47 0.31
C ILE A 944 -20.23 7.52 0.74
N GLY A 945 -20.37 8.74 0.19
CA GLY A 945 -19.56 9.91 0.53
C GLY A 945 -19.71 10.34 1.99
N TYR A 946 -18.82 11.20 2.47
CA TYR A 946 -18.83 11.68 3.85
C TYR A 946 -20.06 12.55 4.14
N ALA A 947 -20.46 13.43 3.20
CA ALA A 947 -21.69 14.21 3.34
C ALA A 947 -22.95 13.31 3.45
N GLU A 948 -23.02 12.26 2.64
CA GLU A 948 -24.09 11.26 2.67
C GLU A 948 -24.04 10.38 3.93
N ALA A 949 -22.85 10.01 4.41
CA ALA A 949 -22.65 9.26 5.65
C ALA A 949 -23.14 10.04 6.89
N VAL A 950 -22.86 11.34 6.97
CA VAL A 950 -23.37 12.21 8.05
C VAL A 950 -24.90 12.28 8.02
N ARG A 951 -25.53 12.40 6.84
CA ARG A 951 -27.01 12.35 6.72
C ARG A 951 -27.58 11.00 7.14
N LEU A 952 -26.98 9.89 6.71
CA LEU A 952 -27.42 8.54 7.07
C LEU A 952 -27.35 8.30 8.59
N LYS A 953 -26.23 8.66 9.23
CA LYS A 953 -26.09 8.55 10.70
C LYS A 953 -27.09 9.45 11.43
N THR A 954 -27.29 10.68 10.96
CA THR A 954 -28.33 11.59 11.50
C THR A 954 -29.73 10.98 11.39
N TYR A 955 -30.09 10.36 10.26
CA TYR A 955 -31.37 9.64 10.14
C TYR A 955 -31.47 8.52 11.18
N MET A 956 -30.41 7.71 11.35
CA MET A 956 -30.39 6.62 12.33
C MET A 956 -30.57 7.10 13.78
N ASP A 957 -29.99 8.24 14.15
CA ASP A 957 -30.16 8.83 15.48
C ASP A 957 -31.59 9.39 15.73
N THR A 958 -32.35 9.69 14.66
CA THR A 958 -33.72 10.26 14.78
C THR A 958 -34.86 9.25 14.89
N THR A 959 -34.61 7.94 14.79
CA THR A 959 -35.66 6.91 14.87
C THR A 959 -35.20 5.67 15.63
N SER A 960 -36.09 5.07 16.41
CA SER A 960 -35.81 3.86 17.19
C SER A 960 -35.65 2.59 16.34
N HIS A 961 -36.13 2.61 15.09
CA HIS A 961 -36.07 1.48 14.16
C HIS A 961 -35.71 1.99 12.75
N PRO A 962 -34.46 2.44 12.52
CA PRO A 962 -34.04 2.96 11.24
C PRO A 962 -34.07 1.87 10.17
N ARG A 963 -34.55 2.22 8.98
CA ARG A 963 -34.78 1.28 7.88
C ARG A 963 -34.34 1.85 6.55
N ALA A 964 -33.85 0.97 5.66
CA ALA A 964 -33.47 1.34 4.32
C ALA A 964 -33.46 0.14 3.34
N ARG A 965 -33.35 0.45 2.05
CA ARG A 965 -33.00 -0.52 0.99
C ARG A 965 -32.04 0.10 -0.03
N ILE A 966 -31.20 -0.72 -0.65
CA ILE A 966 -30.23 -0.30 -1.67
C ILE A 966 -30.83 -0.53 -3.06
N VAL A 967 -31.00 0.56 -3.82
CA VAL A 967 -31.52 0.54 -5.19
C VAL A 967 -30.35 0.58 -6.16
N PHE A 968 -29.97 -0.59 -6.69
CA PHE A 968 -28.90 -0.74 -7.67
C PHE A 968 -29.34 -0.26 -9.06
N GLY A 969 -28.77 0.86 -9.51
CA GLY A 969 -29.01 1.46 -10.84
C GLY A 969 -28.16 0.86 -11.97
N GLY A 970 -27.21 -0.02 -11.65
CA GLY A 970 -26.31 -0.61 -12.64
C GLY A 970 -25.21 0.36 -13.09
N THR A 971 -24.78 0.25 -14.36
CA THR A 971 -23.77 1.17 -14.93
C THR A 971 -24.45 2.35 -15.62
N VAL A 972 -24.05 3.57 -15.28
CA VAL A 972 -24.52 4.81 -15.93
C VAL A 972 -23.32 5.55 -16.50
N ILE A 973 -23.44 6.16 -17.68
CA ILE A 973 -22.35 6.80 -18.43
C ILE A 973 -22.81 8.18 -18.94
N GLY A 974 -21.91 9.17 -18.95
CA GLY A 974 -22.11 10.49 -19.56
C GLY A 974 -22.99 11.47 -18.76
N THR A 975 -23.73 11.00 -17.75
CA THR A 975 -24.57 11.84 -16.88
C THR A 975 -23.72 12.68 -15.92
N SER A 976 -22.66 12.09 -15.37
CA SER A 976 -21.69 12.73 -14.48
C SER A 976 -20.75 13.68 -15.22
N ARG A 977 -20.11 14.57 -14.45
CA ARG A 977 -19.09 15.50 -14.93
C ARG A 977 -17.71 14.87 -14.76
N ALA A 978 -16.91 14.76 -15.82
CA ALA A 978 -15.57 14.20 -15.75
C ALA A 978 -14.62 14.73 -16.84
N PRO A 979 -13.29 14.60 -16.69
CA PRO A 979 -12.57 14.15 -15.49
C PRO A 979 -12.67 15.11 -14.31
N GLU A 980 -12.64 14.53 -13.11
CA GLU A 980 -12.33 15.16 -11.82
C GLU A 980 -11.10 14.47 -11.23
N VAL A 981 -10.27 15.19 -10.46
CA VAL A 981 -9.08 14.59 -9.80
C VAL A 981 -9.53 13.64 -8.70
N ALA A 982 -9.01 12.43 -8.70
CA ALA A 982 -9.32 11.45 -7.65
C ALA A 982 -8.83 11.95 -6.28
N GLN A 983 -9.63 11.76 -5.23
CA GLN A 983 -9.33 12.28 -3.90
C GLN A 983 -7.97 11.75 -3.39
N PHE A 984 -7.75 10.44 -3.54
CA PHE A 984 -6.50 9.75 -3.21
C PHE A 984 -5.30 10.12 -4.12
N SER A 985 -5.49 10.77 -5.28
CA SER A 985 -4.35 11.04 -6.19
C SER A 985 -3.35 11.96 -5.51
N ALA A 986 -2.09 11.54 -5.37
CA ALA A 986 -1.06 12.34 -4.70
C ALA A 986 -0.80 13.67 -5.41
N ARG A 987 -0.37 14.68 -4.65
CA ARG A 987 -0.31 16.09 -5.06
C ARG A 987 1.11 16.65 -4.96
N GLY A 988 1.44 17.57 -5.85
CA GLY A 988 2.64 18.40 -5.74
C GLY A 988 2.54 19.46 -4.62
N PRO A 989 3.54 20.37 -4.52
CA PRO A 989 4.74 20.47 -5.34
C PRO A 989 5.73 19.30 -5.16
N ASN A 990 6.71 19.19 -6.05
CA ASN A 990 7.90 18.37 -5.82
C ASN A 990 8.68 18.92 -4.61
N LEU A 991 8.91 18.08 -3.60
CA LEU A 991 9.54 18.43 -2.32
C LEU A 991 11.01 18.85 -2.49
N TYR A 992 11.77 18.13 -3.33
CA TYR A 992 13.21 18.30 -3.49
C TYR A 992 13.56 19.28 -4.63
N ASP A 993 12.79 19.31 -5.72
CA ASP A 993 12.97 20.26 -6.83
C ASP A 993 11.72 21.08 -7.14
N SER A 994 11.59 22.21 -6.44
CA SER A 994 10.52 23.19 -6.70
C SER A 994 10.59 23.92 -8.06
N THR A 995 11.54 23.61 -8.95
CA THR A 995 11.58 24.12 -10.34
C THR A 995 10.90 23.21 -11.35
N ILE A 996 10.51 22.00 -10.95
CA ILE A 996 9.79 21.02 -11.77
C ILE A 996 8.39 20.79 -11.19
N LEU A 997 7.36 20.92 -12.05
CA LEU A 997 5.98 20.63 -11.69
C LEU A 997 5.76 19.11 -11.63
N LYS A 998 5.07 18.62 -10.59
CA LYS A 998 4.58 17.25 -10.48
C LYS A 998 3.16 17.26 -9.88
N PRO A 999 2.26 16.32 -10.25
CA PRO A 999 2.41 15.33 -11.33
C PRO A 999 2.56 16.01 -12.71
N ASP A 1000 2.89 15.24 -13.74
CA ASP A 1000 3.09 15.77 -15.10
C ASP A 1000 1.76 15.91 -15.86
N VAL A 1001 0.86 14.92 -15.72
CA VAL A 1001 -0.54 14.90 -16.22
C VAL A 1001 -1.41 14.04 -15.29
N ILE A 1002 -2.73 14.08 -15.50
CA ILE A 1002 -3.69 13.09 -14.98
C ILE A 1002 -4.28 12.23 -16.11
N ALA A 1003 -4.70 11.01 -15.78
CA ALA A 1003 -5.36 10.07 -16.69
C ALA A 1003 -6.47 9.27 -15.95
N PRO A 1004 -7.32 8.49 -16.65
CA PRO A 1004 -8.36 7.69 -16.02
C PRO A 1004 -7.76 6.67 -15.03
N GLY A 1005 -8.10 6.79 -13.75
CA GLY A 1005 -7.55 5.97 -12.69
C GLY A 1005 -8.54 5.64 -11.57
N VAL A 1006 -9.82 5.94 -11.76
CA VAL A 1006 -10.91 5.57 -10.84
C VAL A 1006 -11.87 4.65 -11.57
N ASN A 1007 -12.26 3.57 -10.91
CA ASN A 1007 -13.28 2.61 -11.34
C ASN A 1007 -13.00 2.02 -12.75
N ILE A 1008 -11.75 1.63 -12.98
CA ILE A 1008 -11.24 1.09 -14.25
C ILE A 1008 -11.50 -0.42 -14.33
N ILE A 1009 -12.13 -0.89 -15.41
CA ILE A 1009 -12.34 -2.32 -15.69
C ILE A 1009 -11.19 -2.81 -16.56
N ALA A 1010 -10.47 -3.83 -16.10
CA ALA A 1010 -9.43 -4.54 -16.85
C ALA A 1010 -9.37 -6.00 -16.39
N ALA A 1011 -8.45 -6.79 -16.96
CA ALA A 1011 -8.40 -8.24 -16.75
C ALA A 1011 -8.10 -8.64 -15.29
N TRP A 1012 -8.56 -9.83 -14.91
CA TRP A 1012 -8.37 -10.41 -13.59
C TRP A 1012 -8.06 -11.92 -13.68
N PRO A 1013 -7.17 -12.48 -12.82
CA PRO A 1013 -6.71 -13.86 -12.95
C PRO A 1013 -7.74 -14.85 -12.36
N GLN A 1014 -7.85 -16.05 -12.95
CA GLN A 1014 -8.90 -17.01 -12.58
C GLN A 1014 -8.60 -17.85 -11.32
N ASN A 1015 -7.45 -17.63 -10.67
CA ASN A 1015 -7.20 -18.12 -9.32
C ASN A 1015 -7.91 -17.26 -8.24
N LEU A 1016 -8.18 -15.97 -8.48
CA LEU A 1016 -8.70 -15.02 -7.49
C LEU A 1016 -10.20 -14.71 -7.64
N GLY A 1017 -10.85 -14.40 -6.52
CA GLY A 1017 -12.15 -13.75 -6.51
C GLY A 1017 -12.08 -12.26 -6.89
N PRO A 1018 -13.20 -11.62 -7.31
CA PRO A 1018 -13.21 -10.20 -7.69
C PRO A 1018 -12.81 -9.22 -6.57
N THR A 1019 -12.84 -9.65 -5.31
CA THR A 1019 -12.34 -8.92 -4.14
C THR A 1019 -10.83 -9.07 -3.89
N GLY A 1020 -10.18 -10.04 -4.54
CA GLY A 1020 -8.83 -10.51 -4.18
C GLY A 1020 -8.77 -11.37 -2.90
N LEU A 1021 -9.87 -11.57 -2.18
CA LEU A 1021 -9.89 -12.29 -0.90
C LEU A 1021 -10.15 -13.81 -1.08
N PRO A 1022 -9.49 -14.70 -0.29
CA PRO A 1022 -9.72 -16.14 -0.35
C PRO A 1022 -11.18 -16.57 -0.12
N GLU A 1023 -11.93 -15.84 0.72
CA GLU A 1023 -13.33 -16.12 1.03
C GLU A 1023 -14.31 -15.82 -0.13
N ASP A 1024 -13.85 -15.19 -1.21
CA ASP A 1024 -14.65 -14.96 -2.40
C ASP A 1024 -14.46 -16.07 -3.43
N THR A 1025 -15.40 -17.01 -3.45
CA THR A 1025 -15.41 -18.17 -4.35
C THR A 1025 -15.89 -17.84 -5.78
N ARG A 1026 -16.36 -16.63 -6.05
CA ARG A 1026 -16.70 -16.19 -7.42
C ARG A 1026 -15.43 -16.14 -8.29
N ARG A 1027 -15.53 -16.37 -9.59
CA ARG A 1027 -14.42 -16.15 -10.55
C ARG A 1027 -14.92 -15.30 -11.71
N VAL A 1028 -14.08 -14.35 -12.14
CA VAL A 1028 -14.43 -13.34 -13.18
C VAL A 1028 -13.20 -13.02 -14.02
N ASN A 1029 -13.35 -12.94 -15.34
CA ASN A 1029 -12.25 -12.61 -16.27
C ASN A 1029 -11.75 -11.15 -16.13
N PHE A 1030 -12.55 -10.27 -15.51
CA PHE A 1030 -12.31 -8.83 -15.39
C PHE A 1030 -12.83 -8.32 -14.03
N THR A 1031 -12.12 -7.36 -13.43
CA THR A 1031 -12.59 -6.65 -12.22
C THR A 1031 -12.35 -5.14 -12.32
N VAL A 1032 -12.88 -4.40 -11.36
CA VAL A 1032 -12.71 -2.95 -11.22
C VAL A 1032 -11.60 -2.65 -10.22
N MET A 1033 -10.73 -1.69 -10.54
CA MET A 1033 -9.75 -1.13 -9.60
C MET A 1033 -9.65 0.40 -9.72
N SER A 1034 -9.19 1.03 -8.64
CA SER A 1034 -8.96 2.47 -8.51
C SER A 1034 -7.56 2.72 -7.95
N GLY A 1035 -6.81 3.64 -8.57
CA GLY A 1035 -5.46 3.99 -8.19
C GLY A 1035 -4.72 4.78 -9.26
N THR A 1036 -3.66 5.51 -8.87
CA THR A 1036 -2.68 6.04 -9.83
C THR A 1036 -1.97 4.91 -10.59
N SER A 1037 -1.94 3.71 -10.02
CA SER A 1037 -1.61 2.44 -10.66
C SER A 1037 -2.43 2.09 -11.90
N MET A 1038 -3.67 2.59 -12.03
CA MET A 1038 -4.53 2.39 -13.21
C MET A 1038 -4.45 3.57 -14.18
N ALA A 1039 -4.05 4.76 -13.70
CA ALA A 1039 -3.78 5.93 -14.54
C ALA A 1039 -2.45 5.82 -15.30
N CYS A 1040 -1.42 5.27 -14.65
CA CYS A 1040 -0.11 4.96 -15.23
C CYS A 1040 -0.20 4.16 -16.56
N PRO A 1041 -0.79 2.95 -16.61
CA PRO A 1041 -0.83 2.12 -17.82
C PRO A 1041 -1.61 2.75 -18.98
N HIS A 1042 -2.66 3.55 -18.73
CA HIS A 1042 -3.32 4.32 -19.79
C HIS A 1042 -2.32 5.25 -20.50
N VAL A 1043 -1.44 5.93 -19.76
CA VAL A 1043 -0.43 6.81 -20.35
C VAL A 1043 0.74 6.04 -20.96
N SER A 1044 1.10 4.86 -20.42
CA SER A 1044 2.06 3.95 -21.04
C SER A 1044 1.58 3.47 -22.42
N GLY A 1045 0.31 3.08 -22.54
CA GLY A 1045 -0.31 2.75 -23.83
C GLY A 1045 -0.30 3.94 -24.79
N ILE A 1046 -0.65 5.15 -24.33
CA ILE A 1046 -0.61 6.37 -25.15
C ILE A 1046 0.83 6.71 -25.60
N ALA A 1047 1.82 6.56 -24.72
CA ALA A 1047 3.24 6.72 -25.06
C ALA A 1047 3.67 5.71 -26.14
N ALA A 1048 3.16 4.47 -26.09
CA ALA A 1048 3.43 3.47 -27.11
C ALA A 1048 2.78 3.80 -28.46
N LEU A 1049 1.54 4.34 -28.48
CA LEU A 1049 0.92 4.84 -29.71
C LEU A 1049 1.75 5.99 -30.33
N ILE A 1050 2.24 6.93 -29.50
CA ILE A 1050 3.08 8.04 -29.97
C ILE A 1050 4.44 7.53 -30.48
N HIS A 1051 5.08 6.57 -29.80
CA HIS A 1051 6.33 5.96 -30.26
C HIS A 1051 6.14 5.19 -31.58
N SER A 1052 5.03 4.45 -31.74
CA SER A 1052 4.70 3.77 -33.01
C SER A 1052 4.47 4.76 -34.16
N ALA A 1053 3.82 5.89 -33.89
CA ALA A 1053 3.66 6.97 -34.88
C ALA A 1053 4.98 7.70 -35.18
N HIS A 1054 5.89 7.81 -34.20
CA HIS A 1054 7.14 8.56 -34.29
C HIS A 1054 8.35 7.81 -33.70
N PRO A 1055 8.85 6.72 -34.34
CA PRO A 1055 9.88 5.85 -33.73
C PRO A 1055 11.23 6.52 -33.46
N GLY A 1056 11.49 7.68 -34.08
CA GLY A 1056 12.69 8.50 -33.84
C GLY A 1056 12.57 9.56 -32.73
N TRP A 1057 11.45 9.63 -32.01
CA TRP A 1057 11.27 10.58 -30.91
C TRP A 1057 11.91 10.09 -29.61
N THR A 1058 12.53 11.03 -28.87
CA THR A 1058 13.09 10.78 -27.54
C THR A 1058 11.98 10.57 -26.49
N PRO A 1059 12.29 9.97 -25.33
CA PRO A 1059 11.41 9.96 -24.16
C PRO A 1059 10.91 11.36 -23.77
N ALA A 1060 11.76 12.37 -23.88
CA ALA A 1060 11.42 13.76 -23.60
C ALA A 1060 10.46 14.35 -24.63
N ALA A 1061 10.60 13.99 -25.92
CA ALA A 1061 9.67 14.38 -26.99
C ALA A 1061 8.29 13.75 -26.78
N ILE A 1062 8.21 12.45 -26.51
CA ILE A 1062 6.95 11.72 -26.24
C ILE A 1062 6.26 12.31 -25.00
N LYS A 1063 7.00 12.47 -23.89
CA LYS A 1063 6.51 13.12 -22.67
C LYS A 1063 6.06 14.56 -22.93
N SER A 1064 6.79 15.33 -23.74
CA SER A 1064 6.39 16.68 -24.11
C SER A 1064 5.08 16.67 -24.88
N ALA A 1065 4.88 15.76 -25.84
CA ALA A 1065 3.66 15.70 -26.64
C ALA A 1065 2.43 15.38 -25.77
N ILE A 1066 2.57 14.44 -24.83
CA ILE A 1066 1.58 14.12 -23.79
C ILE A 1066 1.24 15.36 -22.95
N MET A 1067 2.26 16.06 -22.44
CA MET A 1067 2.05 17.22 -21.55
C MET A 1067 1.49 18.47 -22.27
N THR A 1068 1.95 18.79 -23.48
CA THR A 1068 1.58 20.06 -24.15
C THR A 1068 0.24 20.00 -24.87
N SER A 1069 -0.23 18.80 -25.20
CA SER A 1069 -1.54 18.56 -25.79
C SER A 1069 -2.66 18.41 -24.75
N ALA A 1070 -2.33 18.02 -23.51
CA ALA A 1070 -3.28 17.75 -22.43
C ALA A 1070 -4.29 18.89 -22.20
N ASP A 1071 -5.52 18.51 -21.87
CA ASP A 1071 -6.65 19.43 -21.72
C ASP A 1071 -6.81 19.89 -20.26
N ALA A 1072 -7.01 21.19 -20.07
CA ALA A 1072 -7.18 21.84 -18.76
C ALA A 1072 -8.63 21.77 -18.23
N SER A 1073 -9.48 21.02 -18.92
CA SER A 1073 -10.94 21.13 -18.83
C SER A 1073 -11.59 19.77 -18.92
N ASP A 1074 -12.77 19.67 -18.33
CA ASP A 1074 -13.64 18.50 -18.42
C ASP A 1074 -14.28 18.36 -19.81
N HIS A 1075 -14.95 17.22 -20.05
CA HIS A 1075 -15.69 16.92 -21.29
C HIS A 1075 -16.80 17.93 -21.65
N ARG A 1076 -17.16 18.86 -20.75
CA ARG A 1076 -18.15 19.95 -20.94
C ARG A 1076 -17.49 21.33 -21.10
N GLY A 1077 -16.16 21.36 -21.25
CA GLY A 1077 -15.37 22.59 -21.42
C GLY A 1077 -15.31 23.48 -20.17
N LYS A 1078 -15.60 22.96 -18.98
CA LYS A 1078 -15.42 23.66 -17.70
C LYS A 1078 -14.08 23.23 -17.05
N PRO A 1079 -13.57 23.93 -16.02
CA PRO A 1079 -12.32 23.53 -15.37
C PRO A 1079 -12.43 22.15 -14.73
N ILE A 1080 -11.37 21.33 -14.80
CA ILE A 1080 -11.29 20.07 -14.03
C ILE A 1080 -11.45 20.38 -12.53
N MET A 1081 -12.11 19.50 -11.78
CA MET A 1081 -12.41 19.67 -10.35
C MET A 1081 -11.47 18.88 -9.44
N ASP A 1082 -11.44 19.27 -8.17
CA ASP A 1082 -10.68 18.69 -7.05
C ASP A 1082 -11.57 18.76 -5.79
N GLY A 1083 -12.65 17.97 -5.79
CA GLY A 1083 -13.79 18.17 -4.92
C GLY A 1083 -14.57 19.43 -5.30
N SER A 1084 -15.06 20.17 -4.31
CA SER A 1084 -15.91 21.36 -4.50
C SER A 1084 -15.24 22.58 -5.18
N LYS A 1085 -13.98 22.48 -5.61
CA LYS A 1085 -13.14 23.56 -6.15
C LYS A 1085 -12.48 23.16 -7.48
N PRO A 1086 -12.16 24.12 -8.37
CA PRO A 1086 -11.32 23.85 -9.55
C PRO A 1086 -9.94 23.31 -9.15
N ALA A 1087 -9.44 22.33 -9.90
CA ALA A 1087 -8.18 21.67 -9.63
C ALA A 1087 -6.97 22.53 -10.03
N ALA A 1088 -6.04 22.69 -9.08
CA ALA A 1088 -4.80 23.43 -9.29
C ALA A 1088 -3.75 22.62 -10.06
N VAL A 1089 -2.74 23.29 -10.62
CA VAL A 1089 -1.62 22.68 -11.37
C VAL A 1089 -0.80 21.65 -10.59
N PHE A 1090 -0.87 21.63 -9.25
CA PHE A 1090 -0.24 20.59 -8.41
C PHE A 1090 -1.11 19.33 -8.23
N ALA A 1091 -2.35 19.33 -8.75
CA ALA A 1091 -3.24 18.18 -8.78
C ALA A 1091 -3.33 17.59 -10.21
N ILE A 1092 -3.52 18.44 -11.22
CA ILE A 1092 -3.66 17.99 -12.63
C ILE A 1092 -2.34 17.97 -13.44
N GLY A 1093 -1.27 18.57 -12.93
CA GLY A 1093 -0.06 18.80 -13.72
C GLY A 1093 -0.33 19.71 -14.91
N ALA A 1094 -0.13 19.18 -16.12
CA ALA A 1094 -0.55 19.85 -17.35
C ALA A 1094 -2.04 19.63 -17.70
N GLY A 1095 -2.76 18.68 -17.10
CA GLY A 1095 -4.18 18.42 -17.42
C GLY A 1095 -4.46 16.93 -17.68
N HIS A 1096 -5.65 16.65 -18.21
CA HIS A 1096 -6.01 15.29 -18.63
C HIS A 1096 -5.40 14.96 -19.99
N VAL A 1097 -4.86 13.75 -20.13
CA VAL A 1097 -4.20 13.30 -21.36
C VAL A 1097 -5.17 13.24 -22.55
N ASN A 1098 -4.75 13.74 -23.72
CA ASN A 1098 -5.51 13.68 -24.96
C ASN A 1098 -4.70 12.93 -26.04
N PRO A 1099 -4.96 11.63 -26.30
CA PRO A 1099 -4.17 10.83 -27.24
C PRO A 1099 -4.17 11.38 -28.67
N ASN A 1100 -5.34 11.81 -29.16
CA ASN A 1100 -5.51 12.33 -30.52
C ASN A 1100 -4.68 13.59 -30.76
N ARG A 1101 -4.58 14.47 -29.75
CA ARG A 1101 -3.78 15.71 -29.80
C ARG A 1101 -2.31 15.49 -29.41
N ALA A 1102 -1.96 14.35 -28.80
CA ALA A 1102 -0.59 13.99 -28.44
C ALA A 1102 0.19 13.33 -29.60
N ILE A 1103 -0.50 12.72 -30.57
CA ILE A 1103 0.15 12.17 -31.78
C ILE A 1103 0.58 13.29 -32.76
N ASP A 1104 -0.17 14.39 -32.85
CA ASP A 1104 0.28 15.61 -33.56
C ASP A 1104 0.22 16.85 -32.65
N PRO A 1105 1.26 17.09 -31.83
CA PRO A 1105 1.35 18.27 -30.98
C PRO A 1105 1.79 19.53 -31.76
N GLY A 1106 2.25 19.40 -33.00
CA GLY A 1106 2.91 20.46 -33.76
C GLY A 1106 4.33 20.83 -33.26
N LEU A 1107 4.51 21.16 -31.98
CA LEU A 1107 5.83 21.42 -31.38
C LEU A 1107 6.06 20.63 -30.08
N ILE A 1108 7.33 20.28 -29.83
CA ILE A 1108 7.80 19.57 -28.62
C ILE A 1108 8.96 20.30 -27.93
N TYR A 1109 9.08 20.10 -26.62
CA TYR A 1109 10.24 20.47 -25.81
C TYR A 1109 11.14 19.24 -25.61
N ASP A 1110 12.04 18.97 -26.55
CA ASP A 1110 13.02 17.89 -26.44
C ASP A 1110 14.13 18.21 -25.41
N ILE A 1111 14.62 17.18 -24.71
CA ILE A 1111 15.62 17.25 -23.63
C ILE A 1111 16.63 16.11 -23.83
N LYS A 1112 17.93 16.43 -23.92
CA LYS A 1112 18.99 15.42 -23.99
C LYS A 1112 19.41 14.93 -22.58
N PRO A 1113 19.92 13.69 -22.42
CA PRO A 1113 20.35 13.20 -21.10
C PRO A 1113 21.35 14.11 -20.37
N ASP A 1114 22.30 14.72 -21.09
CA ASP A 1114 23.26 15.68 -20.51
C ASP A 1114 22.60 16.96 -19.96
N GLU A 1115 21.43 17.36 -20.48
CA GLU A 1115 20.66 18.49 -19.94
C GLU A 1115 20.05 18.16 -18.57
N TYR A 1116 19.70 16.89 -18.29
CA TYR A 1116 19.35 16.47 -16.93
C TYR A 1116 20.58 16.47 -15.99
N VAL A 1117 21.76 16.07 -16.48
CA VAL A 1117 23.01 16.13 -15.70
C VAL A 1117 23.37 17.57 -15.32
N ILE A 1118 23.26 18.52 -16.26
CA ILE A 1118 23.44 19.95 -15.99
C ILE A 1118 22.37 20.45 -14.99
N HIS A 1119 21.13 19.95 -15.08
CA HIS A 1119 20.07 20.30 -14.14
C HIS A 1119 20.40 19.87 -12.70
N LEU A 1120 20.87 18.64 -12.48
CA LEU A 1120 21.32 18.16 -11.16
C LEU A 1120 22.42 19.07 -10.58
N CYS A 1121 23.39 19.49 -11.40
CA CYS A 1121 24.37 20.50 -11.00
C CYS A 1121 23.73 21.86 -10.61
N THR A 1122 22.66 22.31 -11.28
CA THR A 1122 21.96 23.56 -10.88
C THR A 1122 21.15 23.44 -9.59
N LEU A 1123 20.78 22.22 -9.19
CA LEU A 1123 20.14 21.95 -7.90
C LEU A 1123 21.15 21.86 -6.74
N GLY A 1124 22.44 21.72 -7.05
CA GLY A 1124 23.53 21.66 -6.05
C GLY A 1124 23.93 20.25 -5.65
N TYR A 1125 23.56 19.21 -6.42
CA TYR A 1125 24.00 17.84 -6.17
C TYR A 1125 25.54 17.74 -6.31
N THR A 1126 26.15 16.97 -5.42
CA THR A 1126 27.59 16.70 -5.40
C THR A 1126 28.03 15.78 -6.53
N ARG A 1127 29.34 15.71 -6.74
CA ARG A 1127 29.99 14.76 -7.66
C ARG A 1127 29.63 13.30 -7.35
N SER A 1128 29.45 12.95 -6.06
CA SER A 1128 29.12 11.59 -5.64
C SER A 1128 27.66 11.25 -5.96
N GLU A 1129 26.71 12.09 -5.57
CA GLU A 1129 25.27 11.86 -5.82
C GLU A 1129 24.96 11.82 -7.32
N ILE A 1130 25.60 12.69 -8.14
CA ILE A 1130 25.49 12.64 -9.60
C ILE A 1130 26.12 11.36 -10.16
N PHE A 1131 27.23 10.88 -9.59
CA PHE A 1131 27.79 9.59 -9.98
C PHE A 1131 26.83 8.45 -9.63
N THR A 1132 26.20 8.42 -8.45
CA THR A 1132 25.18 7.41 -8.08
C THR A 1132 24.02 7.37 -9.10
N ILE A 1133 23.51 8.52 -9.52
CA ILE A 1133 22.37 8.59 -10.47
C ILE A 1133 22.80 8.22 -11.90
N THR A 1134 24.01 8.58 -12.32
CA THR A 1134 24.36 8.62 -13.76
C THR A 1134 25.57 7.76 -14.16
N HIS A 1135 26.29 7.19 -13.20
CA HIS A 1135 27.69 6.68 -13.26
C HIS A 1135 28.63 7.49 -14.18
N ARG A 1136 28.34 8.77 -14.45
CA ARG A 1136 29.18 9.69 -15.22
C ARG A 1136 29.99 10.51 -14.22
N ASN A 1137 31.30 10.61 -14.44
CA ASN A 1137 32.18 11.40 -13.58
C ASN A 1137 32.12 12.88 -13.99
N VAL A 1138 31.35 13.70 -13.26
CA VAL A 1138 30.95 15.05 -13.72
C VAL A 1138 31.54 16.16 -12.83
N SER A 1139 32.25 17.10 -13.46
CA SER A 1139 32.60 18.39 -12.83
C SER A 1139 31.48 19.40 -13.02
N CYS A 1140 30.65 19.58 -11.99
CA CYS A 1140 29.63 20.63 -12.00
C CYS A 1140 30.22 22.04 -12.14
N SER A 1141 31.46 22.27 -11.69
CA SER A 1141 32.10 23.57 -11.82
C SER A 1141 32.32 23.96 -13.29
N GLU A 1142 32.70 23.01 -14.14
CA GLU A 1142 32.86 23.23 -15.59
C GLU A 1142 31.49 23.28 -16.29
N LYS A 1143 30.60 22.32 -16.02
CA LYS A 1143 29.25 22.29 -16.61
C LYS A 1143 28.50 23.60 -16.37
N LEU A 1144 28.57 24.18 -15.17
CA LEU A 1144 27.92 25.45 -14.83
C LEU A 1144 28.68 26.69 -15.35
N LYS A 1145 30.01 26.63 -15.51
CA LYS A 1145 30.78 27.68 -16.19
C LYS A 1145 30.40 27.79 -17.67
N MET A 1146 30.21 26.64 -18.35
CA MET A 1146 29.78 26.58 -19.75
C MET A 1146 28.29 26.94 -19.91
N ASN A 1147 27.43 26.45 -19.01
CA ASN A 1147 25.97 26.60 -19.10
C ASN A 1147 25.44 27.67 -18.11
N ARG A 1148 26.02 28.86 -18.12
CA ARG A 1148 25.59 29.97 -17.23
C ARG A 1148 24.12 30.35 -17.48
N GLY A 1149 23.31 30.30 -16.43
CA GLY A 1149 21.88 30.61 -16.51
C GLY A 1149 21.04 29.49 -17.15
N PHE A 1150 21.53 28.25 -17.14
CA PHE A 1150 20.78 27.07 -17.57
C PHE A 1150 19.42 26.94 -16.85
N SER A 1151 18.46 26.38 -17.58
CA SER A 1151 17.17 25.96 -17.06
C SER A 1151 16.68 24.80 -17.92
N LEU A 1152 16.48 23.62 -17.33
CA LEU A 1152 16.04 22.41 -18.03
C LEU A 1152 14.86 22.71 -18.96
N ASN A 1153 14.88 22.17 -20.18
CA ASN A 1153 13.91 22.47 -21.24
C ASN A 1153 12.55 21.76 -21.04
N TYR A 1154 11.96 21.93 -19.85
CA TYR A 1154 10.81 21.16 -19.39
C TYR A 1154 9.47 21.70 -19.94
N PRO A 1155 8.48 20.85 -20.28
CA PRO A 1155 7.18 21.28 -20.81
C PRO A 1155 6.34 22.17 -19.88
N SER A 1156 6.65 22.22 -18.58
CA SER A 1156 6.06 23.14 -17.61
C SER A 1156 7.08 24.16 -17.07
N ILE A 1157 6.58 25.18 -16.35
CA ILE A 1157 7.38 26.31 -15.85
C ILE A 1157 7.06 26.51 -14.36
N SER A 1158 7.97 26.13 -13.45
CA SER A 1158 7.85 26.45 -12.01
C SER A 1158 8.87 27.49 -11.57
N VAL A 1159 8.42 28.51 -10.84
CA VAL A 1159 9.25 29.62 -10.34
C VAL A 1159 9.04 29.83 -8.85
N ALA A 1160 9.98 29.33 -8.04
CA ALA A 1160 10.13 29.75 -6.66
C ALA A 1160 10.90 31.08 -6.58
N PHE A 1161 10.26 32.13 -6.07
CA PHE A 1161 10.89 33.35 -5.59
C PHE A 1161 11.36 33.15 -4.14
N LYS A 1162 12.65 33.39 -3.90
CA LYS A 1162 13.24 33.54 -2.55
C LYS A 1162 13.29 35.02 -2.18
N HIS A 1163 13.47 35.33 -0.90
CA HIS A 1163 13.66 36.70 -0.41
C HIS A 1163 14.67 37.51 -1.26
N GLY A 1164 14.34 38.78 -1.55
CA GLY A 1164 15.14 39.66 -2.40
C GLY A 1164 15.00 39.44 -3.91
N VAL A 1165 14.67 38.24 -4.38
CA VAL A 1165 14.58 37.91 -5.81
C VAL A 1165 13.26 38.45 -6.40
N LYS A 1166 13.34 39.52 -7.20
CA LYS A 1166 12.16 40.15 -7.86
C LYS A 1166 11.88 39.63 -9.28
N SER A 1167 12.83 38.95 -9.92
CA SER A 1167 12.73 38.50 -11.32
C SER A 1167 13.51 37.22 -11.54
N LYS A 1168 12.96 36.27 -12.29
CA LYS A 1168 13.66 35.08 -12.78
C LYS A 1168 13.52 35.00 -14.30
N MET A 1169 14.62 34.73 -15.00
CA MET A 1169 14.66 34.50 -16.44
C MET A 1169 14.88 33.01 -16.71
N ILE A 1170 14.14 32.46 -17.67
CA ILE A 1170 14.13 31.04 -18.04
C ILE A 1170 14.23 30.97 -19.57
N THR A 1171 15.00 30.00 -20.08
CA THR A 1171 15.08 29.71 -21.53
C THR A 1171 14.31 28.43 -21.84
N ARG A 1172 13.70 28.39 -23.02
CA ARG A 1172 13.03 27.21 -23.59
C ARG A 1172 13.39 27.09 -25.07
N ARG A 1173 13.39 25.87 -25.57
CA ARG A 1173 13.68 25.46 -26.95
C ARG A 1173 12.53 24.58 -27.41
N LEU A 1174 11.88 24.97 -28.51
CA LEU A 1174 10.82 24.20 -29.15
C LEU A 1174 11.32 23.67 -30.50
N THR A 1175 11.08 22.40 -30.76
CA THR A 1175 11.32 21.77 -32.06
C THR A 1175 10.00 21.60 -32.79
N ASN A 1176 9.95 21.99 -34.06
CA ASN A 1176 8.79 21.76 -34.92
C ASN A 1176 8.77 20.31 -35.41
N VAL A 1177 7.70 19.58 -35.09
CA VAL A 1177 7.45 18.21 -35.57
C VAL A 1177 6.22 18.10 -36.47
N GLY A 1178 5.39 19.15 -36.51
CA GLY A 1178 4.35 19.33 -37.53
C GLY A 1178 4.89 20.00 -38.80
N ASN A 1179 3.95 20.49 -39.62
CA ASN A 1179 4.23 20.99 -40.96
C ASN A 1179 5.36 22.06 -41.05
N PRO A 1180 6.13 22.08 -42.16
CA PRO A 1180 7.08 23.13 -42.47
C PRO A 1180 6.39 24.48 -42.73
N ASN A 1181 7.17 25.56 -42.78
CA ASN A 1181 6.70 26.95 -42.90
C ASN A 1181 5.63 27.37 -41.87
N SER A 1182 5.61 26.73 -40.70
CA SER A 1182 4.63 26.96 -39.64
C SER A 1182 5.00 28.15 -38.74
N VAL A 1183 4.00 28.95 -38.38
CA VAL A 1183 4.17 30.16 -37.57
C VAL A 1183 3.36 30.09 -36.30
N TYR A 1184 4.04 30.17 -35.15
CA TYR A 1184 3.42 30.08 -33.83
C TYR A 1184 3.49 31.42 -33.10
N SER A 1185 2.40 31.83 -32.46
CA SER A 1185 2.28 33.08 -31.71
C SER A 1185 1.98 32.82 -30.23
N VAL A 1186 2.64 33.54 -29.32
CA VAL A 1186 2.52 33.27 -27.87
C VAL A 1186 1.38 34.05 -27.20
N GLN A 1187 0.45 33.29 -26.63
CA GLN A 1187 -0.54 33.73 -25.66
C GLN A 1187 -0.05 33.39 -24.24
N VAL A 1188 -0.38 34.23 -23.26
CA VAL A 1188 0.04 34.05 -21.86
C VAL A 1188 -1.08 34.51 -20.93
N LYS A 1189 -1.56 33.60 -20.07
CA LYS A 1189 -2.36 33.91 -18.88
C LYS A 1189 -1.37 33.95 -17.70
N PRO A 1190 -0.86 35.12 -17.29
CA PRO A 1190 0.13 35.21 -16.22
C PRO A 1190 -0.49 34.80 -14.87
N PRO A 1191 0.26 34.13 -13.99
CA PRO A 1191 -0.16 33.92 -12.61
C PRO A 1191 -0.45 35.23 -11.87
N GLU A 1192 -1.38 35.18 -10.92
CA GLU A 1192 -1.71 36.32 -10.08
C GLU A 1192 -0.48 36.80 -9.29
N GLY A 1193 -0.28 38.12 -9.18
CA GLY A 1193 0.89 38.68 -8.49
C GLY A 1193 2.20 38.71 -9.28
N VAL A 1194 2.28 38.21 -10.53
CA VAL A 1194 3.47 38.36 -11.41
C VAL A 1194 3.19 39.15 -12.69
N LYS A 1195 4.26 39.50 -13.41
CA LYS A 1195 4.24 39.89 -14.83
C LYS A 1195 5.13 38.92 -15.59
N VAL A 1196 4.56 38.18 -16.53
CA VAL A 1196 5.29 37.31 -17.44
C VAL A 1196 5.58 38.09 -18.74
N ARG A 1197 6.82 38.04 -19.24
CA ARG A 1197 7.23 38.55 -20.55
C ARG A 1197 7.87 37.43 -21.35
N VAL A 1198 7.65 37.40 -22.66
CA VAL A 1198 8.24 36.41 -23.58
C VAL A 1198 8.90 37.12 -24.76
N LYS A 1199 10.09 36.70 -25.17
CA LYS A 1199 10.75 37.12 -26.42
C LYS A 1199 11.40 35.91 -27.13
N PRO A 1200 11.26 35.77 -28.46
CA PRO A 1200 10.35 36.51 -29.33
C PRO A 1200 8.87 36.19 -28.99
N ARG A 1201 7.91 36.95 -29.55
CA ARG A 1201 6.46 36.67 -29.40
C ARG A 1201 5.87 35.80 -30.52
N ARG A 1202 6.63 35.60 -31.60
CA ARG A 1202 6.33 34.68 -32.71
C ARG A 1202 7.55 33.80 -32.95
N LEU A 1203 7.33 32.55 -33.32
CA LEU A 1203 8.34 31.61 -33.83
C LEU A 1203 7.94 31.22 -35.25
N ILE A 1204 8.90 31.13 -36.16
CA ILE A 1204 8.70 30.89 -37.59
C ILE A 1204 9.61 29.72 -37.98
N PHE A 1205 9.04 28.54 -38.11
CA PHE A 1205 9.76 27.32 -38.45
C PHE A 1205 9.66 27.08 -39.96
N LYS A 1206 10.78 27.13 -40.68
CA LYS A 1206 10.83 26.87 -42.12
C LYS A 1206 10.75 25.37 -42.41
N HIS A 1207 11.36 24.54 -41.56
CA HIS A 1207 11.52 23.11 -41.79
C HIS A 1207 10.98 22.28 -40.62
N ILE A 1208 10.71 21.00 -40.88
CA ILE A 1208 10.50 19.97 -39.85
C ILE A 1208 11.84 19.76 -39.11
N ASN A 1209 11.78 19.39 -37.83
CA ASN A 1209 12.91 19.24 -36.91
C ASN A 1209 13.76 20.50 -36.65
N GLN A 1210 13.34 21.67 -37.15
CA GLN A 1210 13.97 22.93 -36.78
C GLN A 1210 13.67 23.27 -35.31
N SER A 1211 14.72 23.46 -34.50
CA SER A 1211 14.62 24.01 -33.14
C SER A 1211 14.71 25.53 -33.12
N LEU A 1212 13.88 26.20 -32.32
CA LEU A 1212 13.98 27.63 -32.01
C LEU A 1212 13.86 27.89 -30.51
N SER A 1213 14.65 28.84 -30.02
CA SER A 1213 14.71 29.19 -28.59
C SER A 1213 14.04 30.52 -28.27
N TYR A 1214 13.42 30.59 -27.09
CA TYR A 1214 12.80 31.80 -26.55
C TYR A 1214 13.09 31.96 -25.05
N ARG A 1215 12.99 33.20 -24.57
CA ARG A 1215 13.23 33.58 -23.18
C ARG A 1215 11.95 34.06 -22.52
N ILE A 1216 11.75 33.64 -21.28
CA ILE A 1216 10.63 33.95 -20.39
C ILE A 1216 11.19 34.72 -19.20
N TRP A 1217 10.62 35.89 -18.89
CA TRP A 1217 10.90 36.61 -17.63
C TRP A 1217 9.65 36.57 -16.77
N VAL A 1218 9.74 36.01 -15.57
CA VAL A 1218 8.70 36.03 -14.56
C VAL A 1218 9.11 37.03 -13.48
N ILE A 1219 8.34 38.10 -13.33
CA ILE A 1219 8.67 39.26 -12.49
C ILE A 1219 7.63 39.37 -11.37
N SER A 1220 8.04 39.28 -10.11
CA SER A 1220 7.13 39.43 -8.97
C SER A 1220 6.66 40.88 -8.84
N ARG A 1221 5.35 41.08 -8.65
CA ARG A 1221 4.75 42.35 -8.21
C ARG A 1221 4.52 42.37 -6.70
N LYS A 1222 4.31 41.20 -6.09
CA LYS A 1222 4.20 41.06 -4.62
C LYS A 1222 5.55 41.35 -3.97
N LYS A 1223 5.57 42.21 -2.95
CA LYS A 1223 6.71 42.35 -2.01
C LYS A 1223 6.74 41.07 -1.15
N THR A 1224 7.91 40.46 -0.98
CA THR A 1224 8.10 39.28 -0.12
C THR A 1224 8.02 39.67 1.36
N GLN A 1225 6.80 39.77 1.90
CA GLN A 1225 6.52 40.24 3.27
C GLN A 1225 5.59 39.31 4.10
N THR A 1226 5.03 38.24 3.51
CA THR A 1226 4.12 37.32 4.21
C THR A 1226 4.86 36.15 4.85
N LYS A 1227 4.61 35.86 6.14
CA LYS A 1227 5.15 34.69 6.87
C LYS A 1227 4.54 33.33 6.45
N LYS A 1228 3.72 33.29 5.39
CA LYS A 1228 3.17 32.06 4.81
C LYS A 1228 3.66 31.92 3.36
N ILE A 1229 4.04 30.71 3.00
CA ILE A 1229 4.27 30.31 1.60
C ILE A 1229 2.96 30.53 0.84
N SER A 1230 3.05 31.10 -0.36
CA SER A 1230 1.88 31.28 -1.23
C SER A 1230 2.20 30.86 -2.66
N TYR A 1231 1.15 30.46 -3.38
CA TYR A 1231 1.23 29.95 -4.74
C TYR A 1231 0.30 30.75 -5.67
N ALA A 1232 0.65 30.81 -6.95
CA ALA A 1232 -0.24 31.27 -8.01
C ALA A 1232 0.05 30.51 -9.30
N GLU A 1233 -0.99 30.28 -10.11
CA GLU A 1233 -0.92 29.49 -11.33
C GLU A 1233 -1.39 30.26 -12.58
N GLY A 1234 -0.94 29.81 -13.74
CA GLY A 1234 -1.22 30.41 -15.05
C GLY A 1234 -0.76 29.48 -16.16
N GLN A 1235 -0.68 30.00 -17.40
CA GLN A 1235 -0.23 29.21 -18.54
C GLN A 1235 0.39 30.07 -19.65
N LEU A 1236 1.33 29.46 -20.37
CA LEU A 1236 1.86 29.91 -21.65
C LEU A 1236 1.29 29.00 -22.74
N THR A 1237 0.96 29.53 -23.91
CA THR A 1237 0.46 28.70 -25.03
C THR A 1237 0.96 29.26 -26.36
N TRP A 1238 1.58 28.40 -27.16
CA TRP A 1238 1.91 28.71 -28.55
C TRP A 1238 0.78 28.23 -29.44
N MET A 1239 0.14 29.18 -30.13
CA MET A 1239 -0.93 28.94 -31.09
C MET A 1239 -0.36 29.00 -32.51
N ASN A 1240 -0.53 27.96 -33.32
CA ASN A 1240 -0.23 28.04 -34.75
C ASN A 1240 -1.19 29.03 -35.43
N ALA A 1241 -0.67 29.88 -36.31
CA ALA A 1241 -1.42 30.97 -36.97
C ALA A 1241 -2.37 30.48 -38.08
N HIS A 1242 -2.14 29.29 -38.63
CA HIS A 1242 -2.91 28.72 -39.74
C HIS A 1242 -3.73 27.48 -39.34
N ASN A 1243 -3.37 26.79 -38.25
CA ASN A 1243 -4.11 25.64 -37.72
C ASN A 1243 -4.40 25.82 -36.22
N SER A 1244 -5.64 26.14 -35.86
CA SER A 1244 -6.06 26.36 -34.48
C SER A 1244 -6.06 25.11 -33.59
N PHE A 1245 -5.91 23.89 -34.15
CA PHE A 1245 -5.75 22.65 -33.36
C PHE A 1245 -4.35 22.54 -32.71
N HIS A 1246 -3.31 23.07 -33.36
CA HIS A 1246 -1.94 23.09 -32.82
C HIS A 1246 -1.77 24.17 -31.74
N ARG A 1247 -2.07 23.76 -30.50
CA ARG A 1247 -2.06 24.59 -29.28
C ARG A 1247 -1.11 23.98 -28.25
N VAL A 1248 0.15 24.38 -28.30
CA VAL A 1248 1.22 23.82 -27.45
C VAL A 1248 1.22 24.57 -26.12
N ARG A 1249 0.63 23.94 -25.09
CA ARG A 1249 0.35 24.58 -23.79
C ARG A 1249 1.37 24.16 -22.73
N SER A 1250 1.73 25.11 -21.87
CA SER A 1250 2.64 24.90 -20.73
C SER A 1250 2.06 25.54 -19.48
N PRO A 1251 1.75 24.78 -18.41
CA PRO A 1251 1.33 25.36 -17.14
C PRO A 1251 2.49 26.14 -16.50
N ILE A 1252 2.14 27.24 -15.83
CA ILE A 1252 3.05 28.08 -15.04
C ILE A 1252 2.63 27.97 -13.58
N SER A 1253 3.55 27.58 -12.71
CA SER A 1253 3.40 27.70 -11.25
C SER A 1253 4.40 28.72 -10.70
N VAL A 1254 3.97 29.52 -9.74
CA VAL A 1254 4.80 30.47 -9.00
C VAL A 1254 4.64 30.19 -7.51
N THR A 1255 5.76 30.15 -6.80
CA THR A 1255 5.80 30.06 -5.33
C THR A 1255 6.53 31.28 -4.78
N TRP A 1256 6.01 31.90 -3.72
CA TRP A 1256 6.77 32.81 -2.87
C TRP A 1256 7.17 32.07 -1.59
N LYS A 1257 8.48 31.93 -1.35
CA LYS A 1257 9.10 31.32 -0.17
C LYS A 1257 9.77 32.39 0.70
#